data_AF-G7EQK9-F1
#
_entry.id   AF-G7EQK9-F1
#
_cell.length_a   1.000
_cell.length_b   1.000
_cell.length_c   1.000
_cell.angle_alpha   90.00
_cell.angle_beta   90.00
_cell.angle_gamma   90.00
#
_symmetry.space_group_name_H-M   'P 1'
#
loop_
_entity.id
_entity.type
_entity.pdbx_description
1 polymer ?
#
loop_
_entity_poly.entity_id
_entity_poly.type
_entity_poly.pdbx_seq_one_letter_code
_entity_poly.pdbx_strand_id
1 'polypeptide(L)'
;MAEDVLLKHEALVNELKQYLGNAKFDLIFKSKTTELTKPEQFLIKMEMSRLSQPIDRFIDLRGLVNGQVKPYEYKNKQHFMDDNAIEVFEAAIKQHKGYTLAVYEAVMNTDNNYRVLQQQSTTAKKVEPQRKLTTNVIKFAAYESRSEERMNYSIKITIEYDRQAKIDASTSDISLSGCKIKLASRYSLKKGQPITMHLVGLEQDFQLGLKSGVKYEVVAIENTSDEFNHIRLKRTFEENNSAFDRFLESFIHGNKRRYKVNLDNTLDAVISKGYEQYYIPRVNSLYVFISQKNGVYYPSLSLTTENSLFIQRYFTDEGKKSCLYSVLNHKRIRTLALKPVAVKEEYLYTFTHVSAGKIYYYSATRSELEQHAQLKALFFGFGSRRDSWRCFKLQLMPSHTEDAYIPLSLPNSLGKNIEKLNKPPSPRVEGAIKDVKYLMLLTQVGNKHEQQHYQHYEFNKALANKLKFFGHSKHESPPELNTVPLEYVNLRSNKRYLYKTNVVINTRDAVLHGHTRDFSIFGLQLECNQEVNFKKGDIVSLSFPDLQKITKSYSLSHIQYEVMAVSKSLTTINLKAHVDKGSPHTGVDFFTLLINSNKQKLKVAEESPKVPGLSTALRNMVTKTLCQFPIYLHKSMAHFEIGAMGFGLYPSPLHVILQNFALLNAQTDLSNIITKAHIIDVITPNIKDRTRQDPPLEFSLVINFDPKKENIADAITSQCVLGTDCSEFKQQISKGLKSELVFIMRLYISRTGRLDTDYLANELKYVSQYAIHKAKDLEDALWSVSGVGDIIDVSNEALEHLSLNQQQVEQMSRRKLIWLNRLR
;
A
#
# COMPACT_ATOMS: atom_id res chain seq x y z
N MET A 1 2.29 -33.36 10.49
CA MET A 1 2.30 -34.84 10.32
C MET A 1 2.09 -35.57 11.66
N ALA A 2 2.98 -35.45 12.66
CA ALA A 2 2.78 -36.12 13.96
C ALA A 2 1.71 -35.43 14.84
N GLU A 3 1.70 -34.09 14.91
CA GLU A 3 0.72 -33.31 15.66
C GLU A 3 -0.71 -33.46 15.10
N ASP A 4 -0.87 -33.54 13.77
CA ASP A 4 -2.17 -33.74 13.12
C ASP A 4 -2.83 -35.08 13.50
N VAL A 5 -2.03 -36.13 13.72
CA VAL A 5 -2.51 -37.45 14.16
C VAL A 5 -2.95 -37.44 15.62
N LEU A 6 -2.20 -36.74 16.49
CA LEU A 6 -2.56 -36.61 17.91
C LEU A 6 -3.83 -35.76 18.08
N LEU A 7 -4.01 -34.71 17.28
CA LEU A 7 -5.24 -33.91 17.24
C LEU A 7 -6.43 -34.73 16.73
N LYS A 8 -6.23 -35.52 15.66
CA LYS A 8 -7.27 -36.39 15.09
C LYS A 8 -7.80 -37.41 16.11
N HIS A 9 -6.96 -37.87 17.05
CA HIS A 9 -7.31 -38.87 18.06
C HIS A 9 -7.34 -38.31 19.49
N GLU A 10 -7.59 -37.01 19.66
CA GLU A 10 -7.53 -36.32 20.96
C GLU A 10 -8.38 -36.98 22.06
N ALA A 11 -9.60 -37.43 21.74
CA ALA A 11 -10.48 -38.11 22.70
C ALA A 11 -9.86 -39.42 23.22
N LEU A 12 -9.27 -40.22 22.33
CA LEU A 12 -8.59 -41.47 22.69
C LEU A 12 -7.30 -41.21 23.47
N VAL A 13 -6.55 -40.16 23.10
CA VAL A 13 -5.35 -39.73 23.84
C VAL A 13 -5.72 -39.33 25.27
N ASN A 14 -6.80 -38.57 25.45
CA ASN A 14 -7.26 -38.15 26.77
C ASN A 14 -7.81 -39.32 27.61
N GLU A 15 -8.46 -40.30 26.98
CA GLU A 15 -8.85 -41.55 27.63
C GLU A 15 -7.61 -42.35 28.10
N LEU A 16 -6.62 -42.54 27.22
CA LEU A 16 -5.40 -43.30 27.55
C LEU A 16 -4.57 -42.64 28.66
N LYS A 17 -4.56 -41.31 28.76
CA LYS A 17 -3.92 -40.58 29.86
C LYS A 17 -4.43 -41.03 31.23
N GLN A 18 -5.71 -41.37 31.36
CA GLN A 18 -6.29 -41.80 32.63
C GLN A 18 -5.71 -43.13 33.13
N TYR A 19 -5.19 -43.96 32.22
CA TYR A 19 -4.61 -45.25 32.53
C TYR A 19 -3.08 -45.22 32.72
N LEU A 20 -2.42 -44.07 32.52
CA LEU A 20 -0.97 -43.93 32.70
C LEU A 20 -0.57 -44.17 34.16
N GLY A 21 0.34 -45.13 34.38
CA GLY A 21 0.75 -45.60 35.72
C GLY A 21 0.04 -46.88 36.17
N ASN A 22 -0.92 -47.38 35.38
CA ASN A 22 -1.57 -48.68 35.62
C ASN A 22 -0.64 -49.84 35.20
N ALA A 23 -0.53 -50.87 36.04
CA ALA A 23 0.30 -52.06 35.76
C ALA A 23 -0.16 -52.83 34.50
N LYS A 24 -1.42 -52.66 34.06
CA LYS A 24 -1.98 -53.29 32.86
C LYS A 24 -2.04 -52.34 31.66
N PHE A 25 -1.33 -51.21 31.68
CA PHE A 25 -1.41 -50.18 30.63
C PHE A 25 -1.14 -50.73 29.22
N ASP A 26 -0.10 -51.56 29.02
CA ASP A 26 0.19 -52.13 27.69
C ASP A 26 -0.94 -53.02 27.14
N LEU A 27 -1.72 -53.67 28.01
CA LEU A 27 -2.90 -54.45 27.59
C LEU A 27 -4.06 -53.54 27.20
N ILE A 28 -4.30 -52.47 27.97
CA ILE A 28 -5.35 -51.47 27.71
C ILE A 28 -5.03 -50.70 26.42
N PHE A 29 -3.77 -50.31 26.23
CA PHE A 29 -3.31 -49.64 25.02
C PHE A 29 -3.58 -50.51 23.80
N LYS A 30 -3.16 -51.79 23.83
CA LYS A 30 -3.39 -52.72 22.72
C LYS A 30 -4.87 -52.93 22.40
N SER A 31 -5.76 -52.98 23.39
CA SER A 31 -7.19 -53.18 23.16
C SER A 31 -7.89 -51.92 22.64
N LYS A 32 -7.46 -50.73 23.10
CA LYS A 32 -8.06 -49.44 22.73
C LYS A 32 -7.55 -48.88 21.40
N THR A 33 -6.44 -49.40 20.87
CA THR A 33 -5.85 -48.94 19.61
C THR A 33 -5.94 -49.96 18.47
N THR A 34 -6.75 -51.01 18.59
CA THR A 34 -6.87 -52.10 17.60
C THR A 34 -7.25 -51.62 16.20
N GLU A 35 -8.10 -50.59 16.12
CA GLU A 35 -8.61 -50.04 14.86
C GLU A 35 -7.67 -49.02 14.19
N LEU A 36 -6.57 -48.65 14.85
CA LEU A 36 -5.61 -47.67 14.34
C LEU A 36 -4.53 -48.32 13.48
N THR A 37 -4.00 -47.56 12.53
CA THR A 37 -2.84 -48.03 11.75
C THR A 37 -1.58 -48.13 12.61
N LYS A 38 -0.63 -49.01 12.26
CA LYS A 38 0.63 -49.15 13.02
C LYS A 38 1.39 -47.82 13.22
N PRO A 39 1.48 -46.91 12.23
CA PRO A 39 2.08 -45.59 12.44
C PRO A 39 1.33 -44.72 13.45
N GLU A 40 -0.01 -44.71 13.42
CA GLU A 40 -0.84 -43.97 14.39
C GLU A 40 -0.69 -44.55 15.80
N GLN A 41 -0.72 -45.88 15.95
CA GLN A 41 -0.46 -46.55 17.23
C GLN A 41 0.92 -46.19 17.78
N PHE A 42 1.95 -46.14 16.92
CA PHE A 42 3.30 -45.79 17.35
C PHE A 42 3.40 -44.34 17.86
N LEU A 43 2.78 -43.38 17.16
CA LEU A 43 2.75 -41.98 17.57
C LEU A 43 2.02 -41.77 18.90
N ILE A 44 0.87 -42.43 19.09
CA ILE A 44 0.15 -42.36 20.37
C ILE A 44 0.96 -43.04 21.48
N LYS A 45 1.62 -44.18 21.21
CA LYS A 45 2.49 -44.85 22.19
C LYS A 45 3.68 -43.98 22.58
N MET A 46 4.29 -43.28 21.61
CA MET A 46 5.34 -42.29 21.89
C MET A 46 4.84 -41.16 22.78
N GLU A 47 3.63 -40.64 22.53
CA GLU A 47 3.07 -39.56 23.35
C GLU A 47 2.77 -40.01 24.79
N MET A 48 2.23 -41.21 24.97
CA MET A 48 2.02 -41.81 26.29
C MET A 48 3.34 -42.05 27.03
N SER A 49 4.39 -42.41 26.29
CA SER A 49 5.73 -42.61 26.85
C SER A 49 6.38 -41.28 27.25
N ARG A 50 6.21 -40.22 26.44
CA ARG A 50 6.63 -38.84 26.73
C ARG A 50 5.99 -38.34 28.03
N LEU A 51 4.68 -38.51 28.18
CA LEU A 51 3.92 -38.08 29.35
C LEU A 51 4.30 -38.83 30.63
N SER A 52 4.74 -40.09 30.52
CA SER A 52 5.18 -40.92 31.64
C SER A 52 6.61 -40.65 32.11
N GLN A 53 7.37 -39.81 31.40
CA GLN A 53 8.76 -39.54 31.79
C GLN A 53 8.81 -38.77 33.11
N PRO A 54 9.67 -39.18 34.07
CA PRO A 54 9.92 -38.41 35.27
C PRO A 54 10.56 -37.08 34.92
N ILE A 55 10.18 -36.02 35.62
CA ILE A 55 10.72 -34.67 35.40
C ILE A 55 11.17 -34.03 36.71
N ASP A 56 12.02 -33.01 36.56
CA ASP A 56 12.61 -32.27 37.68
C ASP A 56 12.28 -30.78 37.72
N ARG A 57 11.26 -30.34 36.96
CA ARG A 57 10.91 -28.92 36.79
C ARG A 57 10.28 -28.32 38.05
N PHE A 58 10.46 -27.01 38.23
CA PHE A 58 9.75 -26.25 39.26
C PHE A 58 8.44 -25.69 38.69
N ILE A 59 7.36 -25.80 39.45
CA ILE A 59 6.08 -25.14 39.16
C ILE A 59 6.04 -23.82 39.92
N ASP A 60 5.85 -22.71 39.19
CA ASP A 60 5.65 -21.38 39.75
C ASP A 60 4.47 -20.70 39.06
N LEU A 61 3.36 -20.60 39.79
CA LEU A 61 2.09 -20.04 39.29
C LEU A 61 1.89 -18.58 39.69
N ARG A 62 2.87 -17.91 40.31
CA ARG A 62 2.75 -16.50 40.72
C ARG A 62 2.48 -15.62 39.50
N GLY A 63 1.34 -14.93 39.49
CA GLY A 63 0.90 -14.10 38.37
C GLY A 63 0.35 -14.87 37.16
N LEU A 64 0.23 -16.20 37.24
CA LEU A 64 -0.33 -17.06 36.20
C LEU A 64 -1.72 -17.62 36.54
N VAL A 65 -2.14 -17.56 37.81
CA VAL A 65 -3.47 -17.99 38.29
C VAL A 65 -4.18 -16.85 39.01
N ASN A 66 -5.52 -16.95 39.11
CA ASN A 66 -6.34 -16.00 39.86
C ASN A 66 -6.45 -16.31 41.38
N GLY A 67 -5.87 -17.42 41.84
CA GLY A 67 -5.81 -17.83 43.24
C GLY A 67 -4.59 -17.31 44.01
N GLN A 68 -4.63 -17.38 45.35
CA GLN A 68 -3.52 -17.01 46.21
C GLN A 68 -2.42 -18.09 46.18
N VAL A 69 -1.27 -17.77 45.59
CA VAL A 69 -0.15 -18.70 45.45
C VAL A 69 0.69 -18.77 46.72
N LYS A 70 0.96 -19.98 47.20
CA LYS A 70 1.76 -20.26 48.39
C LYS A 70 2.90 -21.27 48.10
N PRO A 71 3.98 -21.26 48.88
CA PRO A 71 5.02 -22.28 48.75
C PRO A 71 4.48 -23.67 49.13
N TYR A 72 4.78 -24.69 48.34
CA TYR A 72 4.43 -26.08 48.55
C TYR A 72 5.66 -26.97 48.29
N GLU A 73 6.04 -27.79 49.26
CA GLU A 73 7.27 -28.60 49.18
C GLU A 73 6.95 -30.06 48.83
N TYR A 74 7.65 -30.59 47.80
CA TYR A 74 7.55 -31.98 47.40
C TYR A 74 8.94 -32.53 47.06
N LYS A 75 9.37 -33.63 47.72
CA LYS A 75 10.70 -34.26 47.54
C LYS A 75 11.87 -33.26 47.57
N ASN A 76 11.93 -32.41 48.59
CA ASN A 76 12.95 -31.36 48.78
C ASN A 76 12.98 -30.29 47.67
N LYS A 77 11.88 -30.11 46.92
CA LYS A 77 11.70 -29.03 45.95
C LYS A 77 10.54 -28.16 46.36
N GLN A 78 10.78 -26.85 46.35
CA GLN A 78 9.76 -25.85 46.64
C GLN A 78 9.08 -25.39 45.34
N HIS A 79 7.79 -25.63 45.24
CA HIS A 79 6.91 -25.14 44.19
C HIS A 79 6.09 -23.94 44.71
N PHE A 80 5.60 -23.10 43.82
CA PHE A 80 4.68 -22.01 44.14
C PHE A 80 3.36 -22.26 43.43
N MET A 81 2.37 -22.76 44.17
CA MET A 81 1.06 -23.18 43.64
C MET A 81 -0.07 -22.62 44.51
N ASP A 82 -1.27 -22.44 43.94
CA ASP A 82 -2.47 -22.14 44.73
C ASP A 82 -3.16 -23.44 45.18
N ASP A 83 -4.21 -23.33 46.01
CA ASP A 83 -4.88 -24.49 46.60
C ASP A 83 -5.41 -25.47 45.55
N ASN A 84 -6.01 -24.96 44.46
CA ASN A 84 -6.52 -25.78 43.37
C ASN A 84 -5.39 -26.51 42.61
N ALA A 85 -4.28 -25.83 42.32
CA ALA A 85 -3.12 -26.46 41.71
C ALA A 85 -2.47 -27.51 42.61
N ILE A 86 -2.48 -27.33 43.93
CA ILE A 86 -1.99 -28.33 44.90
C ILE A 86 -2.89 -29.58 44.88
N GLU A 87 -4.21 -29.42 44.88
CA GLU A 87 -5.14 -30.56 44.79
C GLU A 87 -4.93 -31.37 43.50
N VAL A 88 -4.81 -30.69 42.36
CA VAL A 88 -4.54 -31.33 41.07
C VAL A 88 -3.17 -32.00 41.05
N PHE A 89 -2.15 -31.36 41.64
CA PHE A 89 -0.81 -31.92 41.77
C PHE A 89 -0.83 -33.22 42.59
N GLU A 90 -1.46 -33.24 43.76
CA GLU A 90 -1.54 -34.42 44.63
C GLU A 90 -2.32 -35.57 43.99
N ALA A 91 -3.46 -35.26 43.35
CA ALA A 91 -4.27 -36.23 42.63
C ALA A 91 -3.48 -36.87 41.48
N ALA A 92 -2.78 -36.07 40.69
CA ALA A 92 -1.98 -36.54 39.55
C ALA A 92 -0.73 -37.32 40.00
N ILE A 93 -0.07 -36.93 41.09
CA ILE A 93 1.03 -37.69 41.69
C ILE A 93 0.56 -39.08 42.14
N LYS A 94 -0.61 -39.17 42.79
CA LYS A 94 -1.20 -40.44 43.23
C LYS A 94 -1.53 -41.35 42.05
N GLN A 95 -2.03 -40.79 40.96
CA GLN A 95 -2.37 -41.52 39.74
C GLN A 95 -1.13 -42.04 39.00
N HIS A 96 -0.15 -41.18 38.77
CA HIS A 96 1.04 -41.51 37.96
C HIS A 96 2.19 -42.12 38.77
N LYS A 97 2.03 -42.25 40.10
CA LYS A 97 3.00 -42.83 41.04
C LYS A 97 4.38 -42.15 41.01
N GLY A 98 4.44 -40.88 40.64
CA GLY A 98 5.68 -40.11 40.54
C GLY A 98 5.46 -38.75 39.89
N TYR A 99 6.45 -37.86 40.01
CA TYR A 99 6.41 -36.55 39.36
C TYR A 99 6.84 -36.67 37.90
N THR A 100 5.84 -36.79 37.03
CA THR A 100 6.01 -36.97 35.59
C THR A 100 5.59 -35.74 34.80
N LEU A 101 5.89 -35.72 33.50
CA LEU A 101 5.46 -34.65 32.62
C LEU A 101 3.94 -34.48 32.57
N ALA A 102 3.19 -35.59 32.69
CA ALA A 102 1.72 -35.56 32.81
C ALA A 102 1.25 -34.76 34.03
N VAL A 103 1.91 -34.91 35.19
CA VAL A 103 1.59 -34.17 36.42
C VAL A 103 1.83 -32.68 36.22
N TYR A 104 2.95 -32.31 35.60
CA TYR A 104 3.27 -30.91 35.31
C TYR A 104 2.30 -30.26 34.32
N GLU A 105 1.97 -30.97 33.23
CA GLU A 105 1.01 -30.49 32.24
C GLU A 105 -0.40 -30.34 32.84
N ALA A 106 -0.83 -31.26 33.70
CA ALA A 106 -2.11 -31.17 34.42
C ALA A 106 -2.20 -29.91 35.30
N VAL A 107 -1.14 -29.61 36.05
CA VAL A 107 -1.11 -28.42 36.93
C VAL A 107 -1.00 -27.11 36.15
N MET A 108 -0.31 -27.10 35.01
CA MET A 108 -0.25 -25.93 34.13
C MET A 108 -1.56 -25.66 33.36
N ASN A 109 -2.50 -26.61 33.38
CA ASN A 109 -3.77 -26.55 32.67
C ASN A 109 -4.99 -26.47 33.61
N THR A 110 -4.80 -26.08 34.87
CA THR A 110 -5.92 -25.83 35.79
C THR A 110 -6.83 -24.70 35.29
N ASP A 111 -8.13 -24.81 35.52
CA ASP A 111 -9.14 -23.87 35.01
C ASP A 111 -8.96 -22.42 35.49
N ASN A 112 -8.27 -22.24 36.61
CA ASN A 112 -7.97 -20.94 37.21
C ASN A 112 -6.71 -20.27 36.65
N ASN A 113 -5.99 -20.94 35.74
CA ASN A 113 -4.83 -20.39 35.06
C ASN A 113 -5.26 -19.39 33.98
N TYR A 114 -4.69 -18.18 33.98
CA TYR A 114 -5.05 -17.12 33.03
C TYR A 114 -4.92 -17.55 31.56
N ARG A 115 -4.01 -18.48 31.23
CA ARG A 115 -3.88 -19.05 29.89
C ARG A 115 -5.10 -19.91 29.51
N VAL A 116 -5.58 -20.73 30.45
CA VAL A 116 -6.74 -21.60 30.27
C VAL A 116 -8.03 -20.78 30.30
N LEU A 117 -8.14 -19.79 31.18
CA LEU A 117 -9.23 -18.81 31.18
C LEU A 117 -9.31 -18.04 29.85
N GLN A 118 -8.17 -17.64 29.26
CA GLN A 118 -8.14 -17.05 27.92
C GLN A 118 -8.65 -18.05 26.88
N GLN A 119 -8.16 -19.30 26.88
CA GLN A 119 -8.58 -20.32 25.92
C GLN A 119 -10.06 -20.70 26.06
N GLN A 120 -10.58 -20.88 27.28
CA GLN A 120 -11.98 -21.19 27.56
C GLN A 120 -12.89 -19.98 27.32
N SER A 121 -12.44 -18.75 27.56
CA SER A 121 -13.19 -17.55 27.17
C SER A 121 -13.27 -17.37 25.65
N THR A 122 -12.33 -17.94 24.88
CA THR A 122 -12.42 -18.03 23.42
C THR A 122 -13.31 -19.17 22.90
N THR A 123 -13.52 -20.26 23.65
CA THR A 123 -14.39 -21.39 23.23
C THR A 123 -15.81 -21.39 23.81
N ALA A 124 -16.04 -20.83 25.00
CA ALA A 124 -17.36 -20.80 25.66
C ALA A 124 -18.20 -19.57 25.31
N LYS A 125 -17.64 -18.61 24.58
CA LYS A 125 -18.40 -17.56 23.93
C LYS A 125 -19.03 -18.14 22.65
N LYS A 126 -20.26 -18.64 22.75
CA LYS A 126 -21.25 -18.54 21.66
C LYS A 126 -21.53 -17.05 21.42
N VAL A 127 -20.52 -16.36 20.91
CA VAL A 127 -20.66 -15.06 20.27
C VAL A 127 -20.99 -15.41 18.83
N GLU A 128 -22.06 -14.81 18.31
CA GLU A 128 -22.31 -14.74 16.86
C GLU A 128 -20.97 -14.57 16.14
N PRO A 129 -20.72 -15.24 14.99
CA PRO A 129 -19.40 -15.22 14.37
C PRO A 129 -18.94 -13.77 14.23
N GLN A 130 -18.01 -13.33 15.09
CA GLN A 130 -17.40 -12.02 14.98
C GLN A 130 -16.76 -12.03 13.60
N ARG A 131 -17.32 -11.20 12.72
CA ARG A 131 -16.93 -11.05 11.33
C ARG A 131 -15.42 -10.80 11.32
N LYS A 132 -14.63 -11.82 10.99
CA LYS A 132 -13.17 -11.68 10.92
C LYS A 132 -12.86 -10.66 9.85
N LEU A 133 -12.41 -9.47 10.26
CA LEU A 133 -11.94 -8.44 9.35
C LEU A 133 -10.61 -8.90 8.78
N THR A 134 -10.56 -9.15 7.47
CA THR A 134 -9.38 -9.74 6.80
C THR A 134 -8.60 -8.73 5.97
N THR A 135 -9.14 -7.54 5.73
CA THR A 135 -8.52 -6.51 4.89
C THR A 135 -7.90 -5.43 5.77
N ASN A 136 -6.59 -5.21 5.65
CA ASN A 136 -5.89 -4.13 6.36
C ASN A 136 -6.18 -2.77 5.70
N VAL A 137 -6.37 -1.73 6.51
CA VAL A 137 -6.54 -0.35 6.03
C VAL A 137 -5.21 0.40 6.21
N ILE A 138 -4.54 0.66 5.09
CA ILE A 138 -3.24 1.30 5.06
C ILE A 138 -3.43 2.80 4.95
N LYS A 139 -3.08 3.53 6.01
CA LYS A 139 -3.09 5.00 5.98
C LYS A 139 -1.90 5.49 5.16
N PHE A 140 -2.19 6.14 4.04
CA PHE A 140 -1.19 6.77 3.20
C PHE A 140 -0.62 8.01 3.90
N ALA A 141 0.66 8.25 3.65
CA ALA A 141 1.42 9.32 4.24
C ALA A 141 1.48 9.36 5.78
N ALA A 142 1.19 8.25 6.44
CA ALA A 142 1.24 8.11 7.89
C ALA A 142 2.67 7.85 8.39
N TYR A 143 3.61 8.73 8.04
CA TYR A 143 4.99 8.65 8.47
C TYR A 143 5.16 9.44 9.77
N GLU A 144 4.82 8.82 10.90
CA GLU A 144 5.14 9.42 12.19
C GLU A 144 6.67 9.41 12.39
N SER A 145 7.32 10.53 12.07
CA SER A 145 8.74 10.73 12.38
C SER A 145 8.87 11.16 13.83
N ARG A 146 9.72 10.45 14.59
CA ARG A 146 10.08 10.85 15.96
C ARG A 146 11.39 11.64 15.92
N SER A 147 11.50 12.65 16.78
CA SER A 147 12.76 13.36 17.00
C SER A 147 13.81 12.45 17.64
N GLU A 148 13.38 11.43 18.41
CA GLU A 148 14.23 10.62 19.28
C GLU A 148 13.77 9.15 19.35
N GLU A 149 14.69 8.24 19.71
CA GLU A 149 14.36 6.85 20.02
C GLU A 149 13.55 6.76 21.33
N ARG A 150 12.63 5.80 21.41
CA ARG A 150 11.86 5.49 22.63
C ARG A 150 12.16 4.09 23.12
N MET A 151 12.30 3.96 24.43
CA MET A 151 12.45 2.67 25.09
C MET A 151 11.14 2.29 25.76
N ASN A 152 10.64 1.07 25.53
CA ASN A 152 9.53 0.56 26.32
C ASN A 152 10.07 0.24 27.72
N TYR A 153 9.61 1.00 28.70
CA TYR A 153 10.11 0.88 30.07
C TYR A 153 9.02 1.32 31.03
N SER A 154 8.64 0.41 31.93
CA SER A 154 7.60 0.64 32.93
C SER A 154 8.23 1.18 34.20
N ILE A 155 8.06 2.47 34.43
CA ILE A 155 8.47 3.19 35.63
C ILE A 155 7.21 3.45 36.43
N LYS A 156 7.24 3.16 37.73
CA LYS A 156 6.20 3.65 38.65
C LYS A 156 6.33 5.17 38.75
N ILE A 157 5.23 5.87 38.49
CA ILE A 157 5.19 7.33 38.51
C ILE A 157 4.01 7.81 39.35
N THR A 158 4.08 9.05 39.80
CA THR A 158 2.89 9.79 40.25
C THR A 158 2.70 11.02 39.40
N ILE A 159 1.45 11.38 39.11
CA ILE A 159 1.09 12.58 38.36
C ILE A 159 0.23 13.50 39.23
N GLU A 160 0.38 14.80 39.02
CA GLU A 160 -0.42 15.86 39.62
C GLU A 160 -0.96 16.77 38.52
N TYR A 161 -2.26 17.09 38.58
CA TYR A 161 -2.92 18.04 37.70
C TYR A 161 -4.09 18.70 38.44
N ASP A 162 -4.47 19.92 38.05
CA ASP A 162 -5.63 20.67 38.60
C ASP A 162 -5.70 20.71 40.15
N ARG A 163 -4.54 20.75 40.84
CA ARG A 163 -4.42 20.69 42.32
C ARG A 163 -5.02 19.42 42.95
N GLN A 164 -5.21 18.35 42.18
CA GLN A 164 -5.54 17.04 42.71
C GLN A 164 -4.35 16.43 43.46
N ALA A 165 -4.64 15.50 44.38
CA ALA A 165 -3.62 14.71 45.06
C ALA A 165 -2.80 13.87 44.05
N LYS A 166 -1.60 13.44 44.45
CA LYS A 166 -0.74 12.57 43.64
C LYS A 166 -1.49 11.30 43.22
N ILE A 167 -1.58 11.09 41.91
CA ILE A 167 -2.23 9.92 41.31
C ILE A 167 -1.18 8.95 40.81
N ASP A 168 -1.29 7.69 41.22
CA ASP A 168 -0.43 6.62 40.73
C ASP A 168 -0.69 6.28 39.26
N ALA A 169 0.40 6.11 38.52
CA ALA A 169 0.41 5.65 37.15
C ALA A 169 1.71 4.89 36.84
N SER A 170 1.82 4.37 35.62
CA SER A 170 3.09 3.82 35.14
C SER A 170 3.41 4.33 33.74
N THR A 171 4.69 4.51 33.42
CA THR A 171 5.10 4.69 32.03
C THR A 171 4.92 3.39 31.26
N SER A 172 4.77 3.50 29.95
CA SER A 172 4.77 2.40 28.99
C SER A 172 5.93 2.54 28.01
N ASP A 173 6.21 3.78 27.58
CA ASP A 173 7.44 4.17 26.89
C ASP A 173 7.98 5.52 27.38
N ILE A 174 9.28 5.75 27.20
CA ILE A 174 9.99 6.98 27.57
C ILE A 174 11.03 7.39 26.52
N SER A 175 11.18 8.71 26.34
CA SER A 175 12.21 9.43 25.57
C SER A 175 12.68 10.66 26.34
N LEU A 176 13.70 11.37 25.84
CA LEU A 176 14.20 12.61 26.44
C LEU A 176 13.11 13.70 26.51
N SER A 177 12.34 13.83 25.43
CA SER A 177 11.34 14.89 25.24
C SER A 177 9.89 14.48 25.50
N GLY A 178 9.62 13.23 25.87
CA GLY A 178 8.25 12.75 26.01
C GLY A 178 8.13 11.33 26.56
N CYS A 179 6.92 10.94 26.96
CA CYS A 179 6.62 9.59 27.42
C CYS A 179 5.15 9.24 27.17
N LYS A 180 4.82 7.96 27.30
CA LYS A 180 3.45 7.46 27.30
C LYS A 180 3.16 6.82 28.64
N ILE A 181 2.04 7.17 29.27
CA ILE A 181 1.66 6.63 30.57
C ILE A 181 0.36 5.84 30.49
N LYS A 182 0.22 4.84 31.36
CA LYS A 182 -1.01 4.10 31.61
C LYS A 182 -1.68 4.69 32.85
N LEU A 183 -2.88 5.24 32.68
CA LEU A 183 -3.68 5.89 33.72
C LEU A 183 -5.05 5.23 33.79
N ALA A 184 -5.60 5.04 34.99
CA ALA A 184 -6.93 4.45 35.14
C ALA A 184 -8.02 5.32 34.51
N SER A 185 -8.99 4.73 33.81
CA SER A 185 -10.00 5.44 33.00
C SER A 185 -10.92 6.35 33.80
N ARG A 186 -11.02 6.15 35.12
CA ARG A 186 -11.73 7.05 36.04
C ARG A 186 -11.14 8.46 36.11
N TYR A 187 -9.88 8.63 35.73
CA TYR A 187 -9.21 9.93 35.68
C TYR A 187 -9.33 10.51 34.27
N SER A 188 -9.85 11.74 34.19
CA SER A 188 -10.06 12.43 32.92
C SER A 188 -9.05 13.56 32.75
N LEU A 189 -8.21 13.45 31.71
CA LEU A 189 -7.34 14.52 31.26
C LEU A 189 -7.86 15.12 29.95
N LYS A 190 -7.38 16.31 29.59
CA LYS A 190 -7.68 16.96 28.31
C LYS A 190 -6.40 17.19 27.52
N LYS A 191 -6.50 17.18 26.19
CA LYS A 191 -5.39 17.60 25.32
C LYS A 191 -5.02 19.06 25.62
N GLY A 192 -3.72 19.34 25.68
CA GLY A 192 -3.15 20.63 26.07
C GLY A 192 -3.03 20.84 27.58
N GLN A 193 -3.49 19.90 28.41
CA GLN A 193 -3.45 20.07 29.86
C GLN A 193 -2.04 19.88 30.41
N PRO A 194 -1.53 20.80 31.24
CA PRO A 194 -0.26 20.64 31.92
C PRO A 194 -0.40 19.67 33.09
N ILE A 195 0.59 18.81 33.27
CA ILE A 195 0.70 17.89 34.40
C ILE A 195 2.13 17.91 34.96
N THR A 196 2.27 17.66 36.25
CA THR A 196 3.57 17.42 36.91
C THR A 196 3.74 15.93 37.15
N MET A 197 4.86 15.35 36.72
CA MET A 197 5.18 13.93 36.89
C MET A 197 6.37 13.75 37.83
N HIS A 198 6.23 12.84 38.80
CA HIS A 198 7.34 12.37 39.62
C HIS A 198 7.70 10.93 39.25
N LEU A 199 8.98 10.71 38.96
CA LEU A 199 9.53 9.41 38.54
C LEU A 199 9.90 8.55 39.75
N VAL A 200 8.93 8.29 40.62
CA VAL A 200 9.15 7.66 41.94
C VAL A 200 9.91 6.33 41.86
N GLY A 201 9.73 5.56 40.79
CA GLY A 201 10.48 4.32 40.57
C GLY A 201 11.96 4.53 40.25
N LEU A 202 12.34 5.62 39.59
CA LEU A 202 13.75 5.95 39.32
C LEU A 202 14.41 6.64 40.52
N GLU A 203 13.65 7.39 41.32
CA GLU A 203 14.17 8.06 42.53
C GLU A 203 14.63 7.07 43.61
N GLN A 204 14.19 5.80 43.56
CA GLN A 204 14.65 4.74 44.45
C GLN A 204 16.12 4.36 44.21
N ASP A 205 16.54 4.40 42.94
CA ASP A 205 17.86 3.94 42.52
C ASP A 205 18.81 5.10 42.15
N PHE A 206 18.26 6.30 41.89
CA PHE A 206 19.02 7.45 41.37
C PHE A 206 18.61 8.76 42.02
N GLN A 207 19.60 9.61 42.30
CA GLN A 207 19.36 10.97 42.80
C GLN A 207 19.13 11.93 41.62
N LEU A 208 17.86 12.10 41.22
CA LEU A 208 17.49 12.83 39.99
C LEU A 208 17.55 14.36 40.12
N GLY A 209 17.59 14.90 41.34
CA GLY A 209 17.60 16.35 41.58
C GLY A 209 16.29 17.07 41.22
N LEU A 210 15.17 16.34 41.11
CA LEU A 210 13.86 16.85 40.66
C LEU A 210 12.83 16.94 41.80
N LYS A 211 13.10 17.77 42.80
CA LYS A 211 12.22 17.90 43.99
C LYS A 211 10.78 18.30 43.64
N SER A 212 10.58 19.07 42.57
CA SER A 212 9.27 19.57 42.12
C SER A 212 8.65 18.75 40.99
N GLY A 213 9.25 17.61 40.63
CA GLY A 213 8.81 16.81 39.48
C GLY A 213 9.17 17.43 38.13
N VAL A 214 8.74 16.77 37.06
CA VAL A 214 8.98 17.15 35.66
C VAL A 214 7.66 17.57 35.03
N LYS A 215 7.63 18.71 34.34
CA LYS A 215 6.40 19.24 33.74
C LYS A 215 6.18 18.71 32.32
N TYR A 216 4.99 18.20 32.09
CA TYR A 216 4.54 17.66 30.81
C TYR A 216 3.22 18.32 30.36
N GLU A 217 2.96 18.29 29.06
CA GLU A 217 1.70 18.65 28.43
C GLU A 217 1.07 17.40 27.81
N VAL A 218 -0.24 17.23 27.98
CA VAL A 218 -1.01 16.14 27.37
C VAL A 218 -1.17 16.38 25.87
N VAL A 219 -0.61 15.52 25.03
CA VAL A 219 -0.68 15.64 23.56
C VAL A 219 -1.86 14.86 22.99
N ALA A 220 -2.13 13.67 23.53
CA ALA A 220 -3.19 12.79 23.08
C ALA A 220 -3.60 11.80 24.16
N ILE A 221 -4.84 11.31 24.07
CA ILE A 221 -5.43 10.32 24.98
C ILE A 221 -6.01 9.20 24.13
N GLU A 222 -5.59 7.97 24.42
CA GLU A 222 -6.01 6.75 23.75
C GLU A 222 -6.79 5.88 24.73
N ASN A 223 -8.10 5.79 24.52
CA ASN A 223 -8.97 4.93 25.32
C ASN A 223 -8.73 3.49 24.87
N THR A 224 -7.83 2.80 25.57
CA THR A 224 -7.32 1.48 25.15
C THR A 224 -8.16 0.35 25.76
N SER A 225 -8.73 0.57 26.95
CA SER A 225 -9.70 -0.33 27.57
C SER A 225 -10.66 0.45 28.47
N ASP A 226 -11.71 -0.22 28.94
CA ASP A 226 -12.65 0.36 29.93
C ASP A 226 -11.96 0.72 31.25
N GLU A 227 -10.84 0.06 31.57
CA GLU A 227 -10.11 0.25 32.83
C GLU A 227 -8.95 1.26 32.75
N PHE A 228 -8.30 1.38 31.59
CA PHE A 228 -7.12 2.23 31.43
C PHE A 228 -7.10 3.03 30.12
N ASN A 229 -6.64 4.27 30.26
CA ASN A 229 -6.26 5.16 29.18
C ASN A 229 -4.75 5.19 29.01
N HIS A 230 -4.28 5.22 27.76
CA HIS A 230 -2.91 5.58 27.44
C HIS A 230 -2.83 7.06 27.12
N ILE A 231 -1.93 7.77 27.79
CA ILE A 231 -1.81 9.22 27.67
C ILE A 231 -0.42 9.54 27.13
N ARG A 232 -0.37 10.23 25.98
CA ARG A 232 0.86 10.70 25.35
C ARG A 232 1.22 12.08 25.90
N LEU A 233 2.43 12.22 26.41
CA LEU A 233 2.91 13.41 27.09
C LEU A 233 4.14 13.98 26.39
N LYS A 234 4.19 15.31 26.29
CA LYS A 234 5.35 16.07 25.79
C LYS A 234 5.95 16.87 26.94
N ARG A 235 7.26 16.74 27.14
CA ARG A 235 7.97 17.47 28.18
C ARG A 235 8.06 18.95 27.82
N THR A 236 7.85 19.82 28.79
CA THR A 236 7.85 21.28 28.60
C THR A 236 9.24 21.89 28.75
N PHE A 237 10.16 21.18 29.42
CA PHE A 237 11.51 21.64 29.76
C PHE A 237 11.55 22.89 30.66
N GLU A 238 10.43 23.26 31.29
CA GLU A 238 10.33 24.43 32.18
C GLU A 238 11.26 24.33 33.40
N GLU A 239 11.55 23.11 33.86
CA GLU A 239 12.47 22.85 34.96
C GLU A 239 13.93 23.21 34.64
N ASN A 240 14.26 23.35 33.35
CA ASN A 240 15.59 23.72 32.84
C ASN A 240 16.76 22.95 33.51
N ASN A 241 16.65 21.61 33.58
CA ASN A 241 17.60 20.75 34.27
C ASN A 241 18.45 19.92 33.29
N SER A 242 19.57 20.49 32.84
CA SER A 242 20.51 19.83 31.91
C SER A 242 21.20 18.59 32.47
N ALA A 243 21.26 18.43 33.80
CA ALA A 243 21.83 17.24 34.44
C ALA A 243 20.87 16.05 34.30
N PHE A 244 19.57 16.28 34.53
CA PHE A 244 18.55 15.28 34.32
C PHE A 244 18.41 14.89 32.83
N ASP A 245 18.55 15.85 31.91
CA ASP A 245 18.53 15.57 30.46
C ASP A 245 19.65 14.59 30.05
N ARG A 246 20.88 14.88 30.49
CA ARG A 246 22.04 13.99 30.25
C ARG A 246 21.88 12.63 30.92
N PHE A 247 21.29 12.60 32.12
CA PHE A 247 20.95 11.36 32.81
C PHE A 247 19.98 10.54 31.99
N LEU A 248 18.85 11.12 31.55
CA LEU A 248 17.81 10.38 30.84
C LEU A 248 18.30 9.87 29.48
N GLU A 249 19.10 10.67 28.77
CA GLU A 249 19.78 10.25 27.53
C GLU A 249 20.72 9.06 27.78
N SER A 250 21.59 9.15 28.78
CA SER A 250 22.52 8.06 29.14
C SER A 250 21.79 6.82 29.63
N PHE A 251 20.71 7.00 30.41
CA PHE A 251 19.86 5.93 30.91
C PHE A 251 19.20 5.17 29.76
N ILE A 252 18.59 5.87 28.80
CA ILE A 252 17.99 5.25 27.61
C ILE A 252 19.06 4.55 26.78
N HIS A 253 20.20 5.20 26.52
CA HIS A 253 21.26 4.63 25.69
C HIS A 253 21.88 3.35 26.31
N GLY A 254 22.09 3.34 27.63
CA GLY A 254 22.63 2.18 28.34
C GLY A 254 21.64 1.02 28.41
N ASN A 255 20.34 1.31 28.51
CA ASN A 255 19.30 0.31 28.76
C ASN A 255 18.57 -0.18 27.49
N LYS A 256 18.67 0.51 26.35
CA LYS A 256 17.94 0.15 25.10
C LYS A 256 18.27 -1.21 24.48
N ARG A 257 19.38 -1.84 24.88
CA ARG A 257 19.69 -3.23 24.48
C ARG A 257 19.05 -4.26 25.41
N ARG A 258 18.82 -3.90 26.67
CA ARG A 258 18.20 -4.75 27.69
C ARG A 258 16.67 -4.67 27.65
N TYR A 259 16.12 -3.49 27.36
CA TYR A 259 14.67 -3.27 27.25
C TYR A 259 14.28 -3.00 25.80
N LYS A 260 13.12 -3.51 25.38
CA LYS A 260 12.68 -3.46 23.98
C LYS A 260 12.50 -2.00 23.51
N VAL A 261 13.21 -1.63 22.45
CA VAL A 261 12.98 -0.36 21.74
C VAL A 261 11.56 -0.35 21.16
N ASN A 262 10.88 0.80 21.21
CA ASN A 262 9.58 0.96 20.58
C ASN A 262 9.76 1.14 19.07
N LEU A 263 9.22 0.20 18.29
CA LEU A 263 9.37 0.16 16.83
C LEU A 263 8.10 0.56 16.08
N ASP A 264 7.02 0.90 16.78
CA ASP A 264 5.68 0.98 16.18
C ASP A 264 5.60 2.01 15.05
N ASN A 265 6.16 3.20 15.25
CA ASN A 265 6.17 4.25 14.22
C ASN A 265 6.99 3.85 12.98
N THR A 266 8.07 3.07 13.17
CA THR A 266 8.90 2.58 12.07
C THR A 266 8.22 1.42 11.35
N LEU A 267 7.53 0.53 12.06
CA LEU A 267 6.73 -0.54 11.47
C LEU A 267 5.60 0.04 10.61
N ASP A 268 4.83 0.99 11.15
CA ASP A 268 3.74 1.66 10.43
C ASP A 268 4.26 2.40 9.20
N ALA A 269 5.40 3.09 9.33
CA ALA A 269 6.03 3.78 8.21
C ALA A 269 6.49 2.81 7.11
N VAL A 270 7.08 1.66 7.45
CA VAL A 270 7.51 0.67 6.44
C VAL A 270 6.31 0.02 5.76
N ILE A 271 5.26 -0.34 6.52
CA ILE A 271 4.00 -0.84 5.95
C ILE A 271 3.45 0.17 4.94
N SER A 272 3.24 1.42 5.40
CA SER A 272 2.68 2.49 4.57
C SER A 272 3.51 2.73 3.32
N LYS A 273 4.84 2.91 3.48
CA LYS A 273 5.77 3.11 2.35
C LYS A 273 5.77 1.93 1.37
N GLY A 274 5.73 0.69 1.85
CA GLY A 274 5.73 -0.50 1.01
C GLY A 274 4.48 -0.59 0.14
N TYR A 275 3.30 -0.37 0.71
CA TYR A 275 2.04 -0.36 -0.04
C TYR A 275 1.95 0.83 -1.01
N GLU A 276 2.39 2.02 -0.61
CA GLU A 276 2.48 3.19 -1.49
C GLU A 276 3.42 2.95 -2.67
N GLN A 277 4.53 2.26 -2.44
CA GLN A 277 5.52 1.91 -3.46
C GLN A 277 4.93 0.96 -4.51
N TYR A 278 4.04 0.06 -4.13
CA TYR A 278 3.27 -0.73 -5.11
C TYR A 278 2.26 0.10 -5.89
N TYR A 279 1.57 1.04 -5.23
CA TYR A 279 0.43 1.74 -5.81
C TYR A 279 0.81 2.89 -6.73
N ILE A 280 1.63 3.85 -6.27
CA ILE A 280 1.89 5.10 -7.01
C ILE A 280 2.41 4.86 -8.45
N PRO A 281 3.32 3.91 -8.72
CA PRO A 281 3.78 3.62 -10.08
C PRO A 281 2.71 3.02 -11.00
N ARG A 282 1.59 2.54 -10.45
CA ARG A 282 0.53 1.81 -11.15
C ARG A 282 -0.77 2.58 -11.31
N VAL A 283 -0.81 3.81 -10.81
CA VAL A 283 -1.97 4.68 -11.01
C VAL A 283 -2.11 5.06 -12.48
N ASN A 284 -3.35 5.01 -12.97
CA ASN A 284 -3.72 5.30 -14.36
C ASN A 284 -4.00 6.77 -14.64
N SER A 285 -3.95 7.59 -13.60
CA SER A 285 -4.10 9.03 -13.66
C SER A 285 -2.77 9.69 -14.03
N LEU A 286 -2.82 10.65 -14.95
CA LEU A 286 -1.72 11.59 -15.13
C LEU A 286 -1.80 12.65 -14.03
N TYR A 287 -0.71 12.82 -13.30
CA TYR A 287 -0.58 13.89 -12.31
C TYR A 287 -0.11 15.17 -13.01
N VAL A 288 -0.86 16.26 -12.87
CA VAL A 288 -0.51 17.57 -13.39
C VAL A 288 -0.60 18.59 -12.26
N PHE A 289 0.51 19.26 -11.97
CA PHE A 289 0.57 20.28 -10.93
C PHE A 289 0.26 21.64 -11.54
N ILE A 290 -0.71 22.31 -10.93
CA ILE A 290 -1.19 23.61 -11.36
C ILE A 290 -0.51 24.67 -10.50
N SER A 291 0.26 25.54 -11.17
CA SER A 291 0.87 26.70 -10.54
C SER A 291 0.02 27.95 -10.73
N GLN A 292 0.24 28.93 -9.86
CA GLN A 292 -0.32 30.26 -9.98
C GLN A 292 0.77 31.31 -10.05
N LYS A 293 0.75 32.13 -11.08
CA LYS A 293 1.63 33.30 -11.21
C LYS A 293 0.80 34.50 -11.63
N ASN A 294 0.95 35.62 -10.93
CA ASN A 294 0.20 36.87 -11.18
C ASN A 294 -1.32 36.65 -11.26
N GLY A 295 -1.87 35.80 -10.38
CA GLY A 295 -3.29 35.46 -10.36
C GLY A 295 -3.76 34.44 -11.41
N VAL A 296 -2.91 34.09 -12.40
CA VAL A 296 -3.24 33.17 -13.48
C VAL A 296 -2.81 31.75 -13.16
N TYR A 297 -3.71 30.79 -13.37
CA TYR A 297 -3.45 29.36 -13.16
C TYR A 297 -2.99 28.71 -14.46
N TYR A 298 -1.98 27.86 -14.39
CA TYR A 298 -1.48 27.08 -15.53
C TYR A 298 -0.81 25.79 -15.07
N PRO A 299 -0.80 24.72 -15.89
CA PRO A 299 -0.05 23.52 -15.60
C PRO A 299 1.45 23.77 -15.79
N SER A 300 2.26 23.51 -14.76
CA SER A 300 3.72 23.77 -14.78
C SER A 300 4.57 22.50 -14.74
N LEU A 301 4.08 21.47 -14.04
CA LEU A 301 4.77 20.20 -13.87
C LEU A 301 3.79 19.04 -14.13
N SER A 302 4.31 17.92 -14.60
CA SER A 302 3.56 16.68 -14.68
C SER A 302 4.41 15.51 -14.22
N LEU A 303 3.84 14.63 -13.40
CA LEU A 303 4.49 13.39 -12.97
C LEU A 303 3.86 12.21 -13.72
N THR A 304 4.66 11.50 -14.52
CA THR A 304 4.19 10.37 -15.35
C THR A 304 4.58 9.04 -14.74
N THR A 305 3.65 8.08 -14.76
CA THR A 305 3.88 6.67 -14.42
C THR A 305 3.93 5.83 -15.69
N GLU A 306 4.29 4.54 -15.57
CA GLU A 306 4.20 3.61 -16.71
C GLU A 306 2.77 3.55 -17.26
N ASN A 307 1.78 3.62 -16.37
CA ASN A 307 0.37 3.50 -16.70
C ASN A 307 -0.28 4.82 -17.16
N SER A 308 0.33 5.99 -16.93
CA SER A 308 -0.24 7.29 -17.33
C SER A 308 0.52 8.01 -18.45
N LEU A 309 1.71 7.50 -18.84
CA LEU A 309 2.54 8.11 -19.89
C LEU A 309 1.80 8.26 -21.23
N PHE A 310 0.84 7.39 -21.55
CA PHE A 310 0.06 7.51 -22.76
C PHE A 310 -0.83 8.77 -22.79
N ILE A 311 -1.30 9.25 -21.62
CA ILE A 311 -2.10 10.48 -21.51
C ILE A 311 -1.23 11.69 -21.82
N GLN A 312 0.00 11.73 -21.29
CA GLN A 312 0.96 12.78 -21.61
C GLN A 312 1.23 12.83 -23.12
N ARG A 313 1.48 11.67 -23.73
CA ARG A 313 1.70 11.55 -25.19
C ARG A 313 0.47 11.96 -26.02
N TYR A 314 -0.74 11.71 -25.52
CA TYR A 314 -1.96 12.12 -26.21
C TYR A 314 -2.03 13.65 -26.34
N PHE A 315 -1.63 14.39 -25.30
CA PHE A 315 -1.61 15.86 -25.30
C PHE A 315 -0.29 16.46 -25.79
N THR A 316 0.59 15.69 -26.44
CA THR A 316 1.80 16.21 -27.09
C THR A 316 1.56 16.41 -28.57
N ASP A 317 1.80 17.63 -29.06
CA ASP A 317 1.68 17.97 -30.47
C ASP A 317 2.86 17.45 -31.32
N GLU A 318 2.81 17.71 -32.64
CA GLU A 318 3.87 17.31 -33.56
C GLU A 318 5.23 17.98 -33.28
N GLY A 319 5.24 19.12 -32.60
CA GLY A 319 6.43 19.85 -32.17
C GLY A 319 7.00 19.35 -30.84
N LYS A 320 6.48 18.24 -30.30
CA LYS A 320 6.81 17.70 -28.97
C LYS A 320 6.47 18.64 -27.81
N LYS A 321 5.57 19.60 -28.03
CA LYS A 321 5.09 20.52 -26.99
C LYS A 321 3.78 20.00 -26.39
N SER A 322 3.59 20.19 -25.09
CA SER A 322 2.33 19.82 -24.45
C SER A 322 1.25 20.86 -24.78
N CYS A 323 0.05 20.40 -25.13
CA CYS A 323 -1.15 21.22 -25.31
C CYS A 323 -1.93 21.43 -24.00
N LEU A 324 -1.50 20.81 -22.88
CA LEU A 324 -2.23 20.87 -21.61
C LEU A 324 -2.43 22.31 -21.09
N TYR A 325 -1.54 23.26 -21.41
CA TYR A 325 -1.71 24.67 -21.03
C TYR A 325 -3.00 25.30 -21.59
N SER A 326 -3.41 24.89 -22.80
CA SER A 326 -4.62 25.37 -23.45
C SER A 326 -5.87 24.61 -23.01
N VAL A 327 -5.72 23.29 -22.80
CA VAL A 327 -6.79 22.39 -22.37
C VAL A 327 -7.16 22.64 -20.90
N LEU A 328 -6.17 22.76 -20.02
CA LEU A 328 -6.30 23.10 -18.59
C LEU A 328 -5.98 24.59 -18.39
N ASN A 329 -6.73 25.44 -19.09
CA ASN A 329 -6.52 26.89 -18.99
C ASN A 329 -7.06 27.47 -17.66
N HIS A 330 -6.68 28.72 -17.40
CA HIS A 330 -7.07 29.45 -16.20
C HIS A 330 -8.58 29.48 -15.95
N LYS A 331 -9.40 29.71 -16.99
CA LYS A 331 -10.86 29.77 -16.85
C LYS A 331 -11.41 28.46 -16.31
N ARG A 332 -11.03 27.32 -16.91
CA ARG A 332 -11.48 25.99 -16.47
C ARG A 332 -11.01 25.66 -15.06
N ILE A 333 -9.73 25.90 -14.76
CA ILE A 333 -9.17 25.65 -13.43
C ILE A 333 -9.88 26.51 -12.37
N ARG A 334 -10.05 27.82 -12.63
CA ARG A 334 -10.70 28.74 -11.70
C ARG A 334 -12.15 28.31 -11.44
N THR A 335 -12.91 28.02 -12.50
CA THR A 335 -14.30 27.54 -12.36
C THR A 335 -14.37 26.25 -11.53
N LEU A 336 -13.49 25.29 -11.79
CA LEU A 336 -13.45 24.03 -11.03
C LEU A 336 -13.03 24.26 -9.57
N ALA A 337 -12.05 25.15 -9.34
CA ALA A 337 -11.54 25.51 -8.01
C ALA A 337 -12.59 26.17 -7.10
N LEU A 338 -13.64 26.79 -7.67
CA LEU A 338 -14.73 27.44 -6.93
C LEU A 338 -15.78 26.46 -6.39
N LYS A 339 -15.80 25.18 -6.81
CA LYS A 339 -16.76 24.21 -6.27
C LYS A 339 -16.47 23.99 -4.76
N PRO A 340 -17.48 24.04 -3.87
CA PRO A 340 -17.30 24.02 -2.41
C PRO A 340 -17.13 22.59 -1.86
N VAL A 341 -16.24 21.81 -2.48
CA VAL A 341 -15.92 20.43 -2.08
C VAL A 341 -14.41 20.24 -2.10
N ALA A 342 -13.90 19.36 -1.25
CA ALA A 342 -12.46 19.12 -1.09
C ALA A 342 -11.81 18.56 -2.37
N VAL A 343 -12.45 17.55 -2.97
CA VAL A 343 -12.07 16.97 -4.26
C VAL A 343 -13.05 17.45 -5.31
N LYS A 344 -12.56 18.25 -6.25
CA LYS A 344 -13.40 18.88 -7.28
C LYS A 344 -13.34 18.06 -8.54
N GLU A 345 -14.49 17.62 -9.03
CA GLU A 345 -14.57 16.72 -10.18
C GLU A 345 -15.19 17.40 -11.40
N GLU A 346 -14.72 17.00 -12.58
CA GLU A 346 -15.24 17.43 -13.88
C GLU A 346 -14.98 16.35 -14.93
N TYR A 347 -15.73 16.34 -16.03
CA TYR A 347 -15.44 15.49 -17.18
C TYR A 347 -14.94 16.34 -18.35
N LEU A 348 -13.90 15.87 -19.02
CA LEU A 348 -13.29 16.51 -20.18
C LEU A 348 -13.37 15.57 -21.38
N TYR A 349 -14.06 16.03 -22.42
CA TYR A 349 -14.15 15.34 -23.69
C TYR A 349 -13.20 15.99 -24.69
N THR A 350 -12.49 15.18 -25.47
CA THR A 350 -11.47 15.69 -26.39
C THR A 350 -11.32 14.82 -27.62
N PHE A 351 -10.98 15.45 -28.73
CA PHE A 351 -10.54 14.79 -29.95
C PHE A 351 -9.52 15.67 -30.69
N THR A 352 -8.86 15.10 -31.68
CA THR A 352 -7.91 15.81 -32.53
C THR A 352 -8.35 15.82 -33.99
N HIS A 353 -7.95 16.87 -34.70
CA HIS A 353 -8.04 16.97 -36.15
C HIS A 353 -6.63 17.16 -36.70
N VAL A 354 -6.22 16.32 -37.64
CA VAL A 354 -4.92 16.43 -38.30
C VAL A 354 -5.12 17.10 -39.66
N SER A 355 -4.38 18.18 -39.92
CA SER A 355 -4.41 18.88 -41.20
C SER A 355 -3.03 19.41 -41.54
N ALA A 356 -2.55 19.14 -42.76
CA ALA A 356 -1.21 19.49 -43.23
C ALA A 356 -0.09 19.10 -42.25
N GLY A 357 -0.16 17.87 -41.71
CA GLY A 357 0.82 17.34 -40.74
C GLY A 357 0.74 17.95 -39.33
N LYS A 358 -0.14 18.93 -39.09
CA LYS A 358 -0.32 19.59 -37.80
C LYS A 358 -1.50 18.98 -37.04
N ILE A 359 -1.32 18.78 -35.73
CA ILE A 359 -2.36 18.29 -34.83
C ILE A 359 -3.08 19.49 -34.21
N TYR A 360 -4.42 19.52 -34.32
CA TYR A 360 -5.29 20.51 -33.67
C TYR A 360 -6.17 19.83 -32.64
N TYR A 361 -6.14 20.30 -31.40
CA TYR A 361 -6.92 19.75 -30.30
C TYR A 361 -8.26 20.47 -30.19
N TYR A 362 -9.31 19.71 -29.88
CA TYR A 362 -10.61 20.21 -29.49
C TYR A 362 -10.96 19.60 -28.15
N SER A 363 -11.34 20.41 -27.17
CA SER A 363 -11.82 19.87 -25.91
C SER A 363 -12.88 20.73 -25.26
N ALA A 364 -13.80 20.09 -24.54
CA ALA A 364 -14.88 20.73 -23.82
C ALA A 364 -15.11 20.01 -22.49
N THR A 365 -15.35 20.76 -21.42
CA THR A 365 -15.81 20.15 -20.16
C THR A 365 -17.31 19.86 -20.22
N ARG A 366 -17.81 18.97 -19.37
CA ARG A 366 -19.25 18.70 -19.29
C ARG A 366 -20.04 19.98 -19.01
N SER A 367 -19.62 20.77 -18.02
CA SER A 367 -20.28 22.05 -17.71
C SER A 367 -20.26 23.05 -18.86
N GLU A 368 -19.22 23.09 -19.69
CA GLU A 368 -19.19 23.95 -20.89
C GLU A 368 -20.20 23.48 -21.94
N LEU A 369 -20.37 22.16 -22.12
CA LEU A 369 -21.33 21.62 -23.08
C LEU A 369 -22.78 21.80 -22.61
N GLU A 370 -23.05 21.69 -21.30
CA GLU A 370 -24.37 21.96 -20.71
C GLU A 370 -24.83 23.41 -20.93
N GLN A 371 -23.90 24.37 -20.95
CA GLN A 371 -24.18 25.78 -21.23
C GLN A 371 -24.46 26.07 -22.72
N HIS A 372 -24.16 25.13 -23.62
CA HIS A 372 -24.23 25.33 -25.07
C HIS A 372 -24.92 24.16 -25.78
N ALA A 373 -26.23 23.98 -25.56
CA ALA A 373 -27.01 22.84 -26.09
C ALA A 373 -26.81 22.57 -27.61
N GLN A 374 -26.80 23.60 -28.46
CA GLN A 374 -26.57 23.43 -29.91
C GLN A 374 -25.15 22.96 -30.25
N LEU A 375 -24.14 23.42 -29.50
CA LEU A 375 -22.76 22.98 -29.70
C LEU A 375 -22.48 21.64 -29.03
N LYS A 376 -23.23 21.26 -28.00
CA LYS A 376 -23.17 19.95 -27.33
C LYS A 376 -23.42 18.82 -28.30
N ALA A 377 -24.55 18.86 -29.01
CA ALA A 377 -24.88 17.82 -29.99
C ALA A 377 -23.85 17.75 -31.12
N LEU A 378 -23.41 18.90 -31.63
CA LEU A 378 -22.37 18.97 -32.65
C LEU A 378 -21.03 18.41 -32.16
N PHE A 379 -20.60 18.74 -30.94
CA PHE A 379 -19.34 18.29 -30.36
C PHE A 379 -19.34 16.78 -30.13
N PHE A 380 -20.39 16.23 -29.52
CA PHE A 380 -20.51 14.79 -29.30
C PHE A 380 -20.67 14.02 -30.60
N GLY A 381 -21.61 14.42 -31.45
CA GLY A 381 -21.86 13.74 -32.73
C GLY A 381 -20.62 13.75 -33.64
N PHE A 382 -20.01 14.91 -33.86
CA PHE A 382 -18.83 14.99 -34.72
C PHE A 382 -17.57 14.40 -34.06
N GLY A 383 -17.32 14.73 -32.79
CA GLY A 383 -16.09 14.38 -32.08
C GLY A 383 -15.98 12.88 -31.79
N SER A 384 -17.06 12.24 -31.37
CA SER A 384 -17.09 10.79 -31.05
C SER A 384 -16.82 9.89 -32.26
N ARG A 385 -16.93 10.42 -33.48
CA ARG A 385 -16.58 9.73 -34.73
C ARG A 385 -15.08 9.79 -35.06
N ARG A 386 -14.26 10.48 -34.25
CA ARG A 386 -12.81 10.56 -34.43
C ARG A 386 -12.11 9.45 -33.65
N ASP A 387 -11.11 8.82 -34.24
CA ASP A 387 -10.30 7.78 -33.57
C ASP A 387 -9.56 8.31 -32.32
N SER A 388 -9.29 9.61 -32.31
CA SER A 388 -8.67 10.33 -31.20
C SER A 388 -9.64 10.78 -30.11
N TRP A 389 -10.92 10.41 -30.19
CA TRP A 389 -11.91 10.71 -29.15
C TRP A 389 -11.51 10.10 -27.82
N ARG A 390 -11.50 10.90 -26.75
CA ARG A 390 -11.25 10.47 -25.38
C ARG A 390 -12.17 11.21 -24.42
N CYS A 391 -12.53 10.53 -23.33
CA CYS A 391 -13.19 11.12 -22.16
C CYS A 391 -12.29 10.92 -20.93
N PHE A 392 -12.02 12.02 -20.24
CA PHE A 392 -11.21 12.05 -19.02
C PHE A 392 -12.05 12.49 -17.83
N LYS A 393 -11.92 11.79 -16.71
CA LYS A 393 -12.33 12.31 -15.40
C LYS A 393 -11.19 13.20 -14.87
N LEU A 394 -11.54 14.44 -14.53
CA LEU A 394 -10.66 15.40 -13.88
C LEU A 394 -10.95 15.41 -12.38
N GLN A 395 -9.92 15.31 -11.55
CA GLN A 395 -10.04 15.51 -10.10
C GLN A 395 -9.00 16.52 -9.64
N LEU A 396 -9.45 17.64 -9.07
CA LEU A 396 -8.60 18.75 -8.62
C LEU A 396 -8.64 18.84 -7.09
N MET A 397 -7.47 18.81 -6.47
CA MET A 397 -7.27 18.93 -5.03
C MET A 397 -6.26 20.03 -4.70
N PRO A 398 -6.39 20.71 -3.55
CA PRO A 398 -5.32 21.54 -3.00
C PRO A 398 -3.99 20.78 -2.94
N SER A 399 -2.89 21.46 -3.20
CA SER A 399 -1.54 20.90 -3.07
C SER A 399 -0.61 21.90 -2.41
N HIS A 400 0.21 21.39 -1.49
CA HIS A 400 1.04 22.17 -0.58
C HIS A 400 2.51 21.83 -0.81
N THR A 401 3.38 22.84 -0.90
CA THR A 401 4.81 22.63 -1.18
C THR A 401 5.53 21.93 -0.03
N GLU A 402 5.01 22.09 1.19
CA GLU A 402 5.47 21.41 2.40
C GLU A 402 5.32 19.88 2.28
N ASP A 403 4.40 19.42 1.43
CA ASP A 403 4.15 18.00 1.19
C ASP A 403 5.21 17.35 0.30
N ALA A 404 6.13 18.12 -0.29
CA ALA A 404 7.29 17.59 -1.01
C ALA A 404 8.30 16.90 -0.09
N TYR A 405 8.26 17.19 1.20
CA TYR A 405 9.21 16.66 2.18
C TYR A 405 8.54 15.62 3.09
N ILE A 406 9.07 14.40 3.05
CA ILE A 406 8.74 13.31 3.95
C ILE A 406 10.07 12.71 4.44
N PRO A 407 10.44 12.90 5.72
CA PRO A 407 11.63 12.27 6.27
C PRO A 407 11.44 10.75 6.48
N LEU A 408 12.53 10.06 6.79
CA LEU A 408 12.48 8.69 7.31
C LEU A 408 11.79 8.67 8.69
N SER A 409 11.28 7.52 9.10
CA SER A 409 10.77 7.34 10.48
C SER A 409 11.90 7.30 11.52
N LEU A 410 13.15 7.24 11.05
CA LEU A 410 14.36 7.13 11.83
C LEU A 410 14.90 8.52 12.21
N PRO A 411 15.24 8.76 13.50
CA PRO A 411 15.79 10.04 13.93
C PRO A 411 17.22 10.27 13.45
N ASN A 412 17.59 11.55 13.30
CA ASN A 412 18.94 11.96 12.86
C ASN A 412 20.06 11.48 13.79
N SER A 413 19.75 11.25 15.07
CA SER A 413 20.69 10.75 16.08
C SER A 413 21.26 9.36 15.77
N LEU A 414 20.64 8.59 14.85
CA LEU A 414 21.14 7.28 14.43
C LEU A 414 22.37 7.34 13.50
N GLY A 415 22.73 8.52 12.99
CA GLY A 415 24.01 8.77 12.32
C GLY A 415 23.94 9.67 11.09
N LYS A 416 25.12 10.12 10.64
CA LYS A 416 25.28 11.10 9.54
C LYS A 416 24.62 10.70 8.21
N ASN A 417 24.50 9.39 7.94
CA ASN A 417 23.82 8.92 6.72
C ASN A 417 22.30 9.15 6.80
N ILE A 418 21.67 8.82 7.94
CA ILE A 418 20.25 9.06 8.18
C ILE A 418 19.95 10.57 8.17
N GLU A 419 20.80 11.36 8.84
CA GLU A 419 20.71 12.82 8.83
C GLU A 419 20.74 13.39 7.41
N LYS A 420 21.60 12.86 6.53
CA LYS A 420 21.66 13.27 5.11
C LYS A 420 20.37 12.93 4.36
N LEU A 421 19.80 11.75 4.60
CA LEU A 421 18.56 11.29 3.95
C LEU A 421 17.32 12.04 4.44
N ASN A 422 17.35 12.50 5.69
CA ASN A 422 16.31 13.33 6.29
C ASN A 422 16.43 14.81 5.90
N LYS A 423 17.31 15.22 4.98
CA LYS A 423 17.35 16.63 4.56
C LYS A 423 16.12 17.01 3.72
N PRO A 424 15.63 18.26 3.85
CA PRO A 424 14.56 18.75 2.99
C PRO A 424 14.98 18.79 1.51
N PRO A 425 14.03 18.95 0.58
CA PRO A 425 14.31 19.16 -0.83
C PRO A 425 15.34 20.28 -1.04
N SER A 426 16.18 20.14 -2.07
CA SER A 426 17.16 21.20 -2.39
C SER A 426 16.47 22.51 -2.80
N PRO A 427 17.13 23.68 -2.67
CA PRO A 427 16.56 24.96 -3.11
C PRO A 427 16.13 24.98 -4.59
N ARG A 428 16.76 24.15 -5.43
CA ARG A 428 16.38 24.01 -6.84
C ARG A 428 15.05 23.27 -7.00
N VAL A 429 14.77 22.28 -6.16
CA VAL A 429 13.48 21.57 -6.13
C VAL A 429 12.41 22.49 -5.56
N GLU A 430 12.69 23.17 -4.44
CA GLU A 430 11.79 24.16 -3.84
C GLU A 430 11.42 25.25 -4.85
N GLY A 431 12.41 25.81 -5.56
CA GLY A 431 12.18 26.80 -6.60
C GLY A 431 11.34 26.29 -7.77
N ALA A 432 11.36 24.99 -8.07
CA ALA A 432 10.55 24.38 -9.12
C ALA A 432 9.08 24.21 -8.72
N ILE A 433 8.81 23.98 -7.42
CA ILE A 433 7.45 23.70 -6.91
C ILE A 433 6.79 24.91 -6.21
N LYS A 434 7.53 25.98 -5.89
CA LYS A 434 7.08 27.12 -5.07
C LYS A 434 5.71 27.73 -5.45
N ASP A 435 5.38 27.72 -6.75
CA ASP A 435 4.18 28.35 -7.28
C ASP A 435 3.00 27.36 -7.41
N VAL A 436 3.19 26.08 -7.09
CA VAL A 436 2.15 25.04 -7.14
C VAL A 436 1.07 25.32 -6.09
N LYS A 437 -0.19 25.21 -6.51
CA LYS A 437 -1.39 25.39 -5.66
C LYS A 437 -2.34 24.22 -5.67
N TYR A 438 -2.37 23.47 -6.76
CA TYR A 438 -3.26 22.33 -6.91
C TYR A 438 -2.60 21.15 -7.61
N LEU A 439 -3.08 19.96 -7.29
CA LEU A 439 -2.84 18.74 -8.03
C LEU A 439 -4.09 18.40 -8.83
N MET A 440 -3.93 18.20 -10.14
CA MET A 440 -4.95 17.71 -11.05
C MET A 440 -4.63 16.28 -11.47
N LEU A 441 -5.58 15.37 -11.26
CA LEU A 441 -5.57 14.02 -11.84
C LEU A 441 -6.36 14.02 -13.13
N LEU A 442 -5.77 13.47 -14.19
CA LEU A 442 -6.47 13.18 -15.45
C LEU A 442 -6.52 11.67 -15.62
N THR A 443 -7.69 11.07 -15.45
CA THR A 443 -7.89 9.64 -15.66
C THR A 443 -8.70 9.42 -16.92
N GLN A 444 -8.21 8.62 -17.87
CA GLN A 444 -9.00 8.24 -19.04
C GLN A 444 -10.06 7.22 -18.62
N VAL A 445 -11.34 7.59 -18.71
CA VAL A 445 -12.48 6.76 -18.27
C VAL A 445 -13.42 6.33 -19.39
N GLY A 446 -13.34 7.01 -20.55
CA GLY A 446 -14.21 6.73 -21.69
C GLY A 446 -13.97 5.36 -22.32
N ASN A 447 -15.04 4.73 -22.79
CA ASN A 447 -14.99 3.45 -23.49
C ASN A 447 -15.73 3.46 -24.84
N LYS A 448 -15.62 2.33 -25.58
CA LYS A 448 -16.21 2.19 -26.92
C LYS A 448 -17.74 2.20 -26.92
N HIS A 449 -18.38 1.62 -25.90
CA HIS A 449 -19.84 1.60 -25.79
C HIS A 449 -20.39 3.03 -25.57
N GLU A 450 -19.79 3.79 -24.64
CA GLU A 450 -20.13 5.20 -24.41
C GLU A 450 -19.84 6.06 -25.66
N GLN A 451 -18.74 5.80 -26.35
CA GLN A 451 -18.42 6.47 -27.62
C GLN A 451 -19.50 6.22 -28.68
N GLN A 452 -20.01 5.00 -28.81
CA GLN A 452 -21.12 4.69 -29.71
C GLN A 452 -22.40 5.44 -29.30
N HIS A 453 -22.69 5.56 -27.99
CA HIS A 453 -23.82 6.36 -27.52
C HIS A 453 -23.70 7.82 -28.00
N TYR A 454 -22.53 8.45 -27.88
CA TYR A 454 -22.29 9.80 -28.40
C TYR A 454 -22.45 9.94 -29.92
N GLN A 455 -22.26 8.87 -30.68
CA GLN A 455 -22.45 8.90 -32.13
C GLN A 455 -23.92 9.03 -32.54
N HIS A 456 -24.87 8.73 -31.65
CA HIS A 456 -26.30 8.89 -31.89
C HIS A 456 -26.77 10.35 -31.84
N TYR A 457 -25.95 11.29 -31.35
CA TYR A 457 -26.29 12.71 -31.44
C TYR A 457 -26.39 13.14 -32.90
N GLU A 458 -27.57 13.64 -33.27
CA GLU A 458 -27.79 14.28 -34.58
C GLU A 458 -27.09 15.63 -34.63
N PHE A 459 -26.43 15.90 -35.75
CA PHE A 459 -25.73 17.17 -35.97
C PHE A 459 -25.70 17.55 -37.44
N ASN A 460 -25.69 18.86 -37.70
CA ASN A 460 -25.50 19.39 -39.05
C ASN A 460 -24.00 19.54 -39.34
N LYS A 461 -23.48 18.73 -40.27
CA LYS A 461 -22.07 18.75 -40.69
C LYS A 461 -21.62 20.12 -41.24
N ALA A 462 -22.51 20.92 -41.84
CA ALA A 462 -22.19 22.27 -42.31
C ALA A 462 -21.81 23.22 -41.15
N LEU A 463 -22.22 22.91 -39.92
CA LEU A 463 -21.88 23.68 -38.73
C LEU A 463 -20.56 23.28 -38.09
N ALA A 464 -19.81 22.31 -38.64
CA ALA A 464 -18.56 21.82 -38.03
C ALA A 464 -17.55 22.94 -37.71
N ASN A 465 -17.51 24.02 -38.49
CA ASN A 465 -16.67 25.19 -38.22
C ASN A 465 -16.99 25.89 -36.89
N LYS A 466 -18.22 25.76 -36.36
CA LYS A 466 -18.59 26.28 -35.03
C LYS A 466 -17.85 25.57 -33.89
N LEU A 467 -17.29 24.37 -34.13
CA LEU A 467 -16.46 23.67 -33.15
C LEU A 467 -15.15 24.39 -32.85
N LYS A 468 -14.74 25.39 -33.65
CA LYS A 468 -13.61 26.29 -33.33
C LYS A 468 -13.76 26.93 -31.94
N PHE A 469 -14.98 27.07 -31.41
CA PHE A 469 -15.23 27.50 -30.04
C PHE A 469 -14.50 26.63 -28.99
N PHE A 470 -14.37 25.32 -29.25
CA PHE A 470 -13.67 24.36 -28.40
C PHE A 470 -12.25 24.02 -28.90
N GLY A 471 -11.81 24.69 -29.97
CA GLY A 471 -10.52 24.45 -30.61
C GLY A 471 -9.39 25.19 -29.91
N HIS A 472 -8.25 24.51 -29.75
CA HIS A 472 -7.06 25.08 -29.11
C HIS A 472 -6.13 25.66 -30.17
N SER A 473 -5.93 26.98 -30.13
CA SER A 473 -4.99 27.66 -31.01
C SER A 473 -3.55 27.38 -30.57
N LYS A 474 -2.64 27.28 -31.54
CA LYS A 474 -1.22 27.08 -31.26
C LYS A 474 -0.59 28.39 -30.83
N HIS A 475 -0.11 28.46 -29.60
CA HIS A 475 0.66 29.58 -29.12
C HIS A 475 2.10 29.51 -29.69
N GLU A 476 2.67 30.63 -30.14
CA GLU A 476 4.04 30.66 -30.67
C GLU A 476 5.06 30.22 -29.60
N SER A 477 4.88 30.75 -28.40
CA SER A 477 5.67 30.43 -27.21
C SER A 477 4.76 29.88 -26.10
N PRO A 478 4.35 28.60 -26.15
CA PRO A 478 3.49 28.04 -25.11
C PRO A 478 4.28 27.90 -23.79
N PRO A 479 3.62 28.05 -22.63
CA PRO A 479 4.24 27.78 -21.34
C PRO A 479 4.86 26.38 -21.29
N GLU A 480 6.07 26.25 -20.75
CA GLU A 480 6.71 24.96 -20.60
C GLU A 480 5.99 24.12 -19.54
N LEU A 481 5.66 22.88 -19.90
CA LEU A 481 5.23 21.85 -18.97
C LEU A 481 6.40 20.90 -18.72
N ASN A 482 7.02 21.00 -17.54
CA ASN A 482 8.12 20.11 -17.19
C ASN A 482 7.58 18.72 -16.81
N THR A 483 7.80 17.76 -17.71
CA THR A 483 7.37 16.36 -17.53
C THR A 483 8.46 15.59 -16.82
N VAL A 484 8.12 15.03 -15.67
CA VAL A 484 9.02 14.31 -14.78
C VAL A 484 8.55 12.85 -14.74
N PRO A 485 9.36 11.87 -15.17
CA PRO A 485 9.04 10.47 -14.95
C PRO A 485 9.16 10.14 -13.47
N LEU A 486 8.24 9.32 -12.95
CA LEU A 486 8.36 8.77 -11.61
C LEU A 486 9.62 7.91 -11.54
N GLU A 487 10.57 8.31 -10.70
CA GLU A 487 11.78 7.56 -10.41
C GLU A 487 11.41 6.42 -9.47
N TYR A 488 11.16 5.25 -10.05
CA TYR A 488 11.04 3.99 -9.33
C TYR A 488 12.27 3.14 -9.65
N VAL A 489 13.08 2.80 -8.63
CA VAL A 489 14.38 2.16 -8.87
C VAL A 489 14.20 0.77 -9.50
N ASN A 490 14.94 0.60 -10.61
CA ASN A 490 15.25 -0.63 -11.33
C ASN A 490 14.07 -1.46 -11.91
N LEU A 491 13.33 -0.87 -12.86
CA LEU A 491 12.70 -1.65 -13.94
C LEU A 491 13.70 -2.47 -14.77
N ARG A 492 14.98 -2.07 -14.74
CA ARG A 492 16.07 -2.76 -15.41
C ARG A 492 16.82 -3.60 -14.38
N SER A 493 16.95 -4.90 -14.65
CA SER A 493 17.80 -5.79 -13.85
C SER A 493 19.28 -5.36 -13.85
N ASN A 494 19.69 -4.51 -14.80
CA ASN A 494 21.07 -4.08 -15.00
C ASN A 494 21.17 -2.63 -15.49
N LYS A 495 22.21 -1.91 -15.04
CA LYS A 495 22.56 -0.57 -15.55
C LYS A 495 22.85 -0.61 -17.05
N ARG A 496 22.45 0.44 -17.77
CA ARG A 496 22.81 0.67 -19.17
C ARG A 496 23.94 1.67 -19.27
N TYR A 497 24.77 1.55 -20.30
CA TYR A 497 25.92 2.40 -20.55
C TYR A 497 25.79 3.01 -21.93
N LEU A 498 26.07 4.31 -22.03
CA LEU A 498 26.12 5.03 -23.29
C LEU A 498 27.42 4.66 -23.99
N TYR A 499 27.31 4.05 -25.16
CA TYR A 499 28.45 3.70 -25.98
C TYR A 499 27.98 3.55 -27.41
N LYS A 500 28.63 4.25 -28.34
CA LYS A 500 28.29 4.22 -29.76
C LYS A 500 29.25 3.29 -30.48
N THR A 501 28.74 2.17 -30.97
CA THR A 501 29.44 1.24 -31.86
C THR A 501 28.55 0.89 -33.03
N ASN A 502 29.15 0.59 -34.19
CA ASN A 502 28.40 0.13 -35.34
C ASN A 502 27.81 -1.26 -35.08
N VAL A 503 26.59 -1.48 -35.60
CA VAL A 503 25.86 -2.74 -35.54
C VAL A 503 25.31 -3.06 -36.91
N VAL A 504 25.49 -4.31 -37.32
CA VAL A 504 24.86 -4.88 -38.52
C VAL A 504 23.69 -5.75 -38.06
N ILE A 505 22.50 -5.48 -38.58
CA ILE A 505 21.26 -6.20 -38.26
C ILE A 505 20.94 -7.07 -39.46
N ASN A 506 21.09 -8.38 -39.32
CA ASN A 506 20.75 -9.36 -40.34
C ASN A 506 19.33 -9.88 -40.09
N THR A 507 18.48 -9.72 -41.10
CA THR A 507 17.15 -10.33 -41.16
C THR A 507 17.13 -11.39 -42.26
N ARG A 508 16.01 -12.11 -42.43
CA ARG A 508 15.87 -13.06 -43.54
C ARG A 508 15.90 -12.37 -44.92
N ASP A 509 15.43 -11.13 -44.98
CA ASP A 509 15.15 -10.44 -46.24
C ASP A 509 16.09 -9.24 -46.51
N ALA A 510 16.83 -8.76 -45.51
CA ALA A 510 17.68 -7.58 -45.63
C ALA A 510 18.84 -7.55 -44.62
N VAL A 511 19.89 -6.80 -45.00
CA VAL A 511 20.95 -6.38 -44.09
C VAL A 511 20.77 -4.89 -43.81
N LEU A 512 20.57 -4.55 -42.55
CA LEU A 512 20.37 -3.18 -42.10
C LEU A 512 21.57 -2.73 -41.25
N HIS A 513 21.81 -1.42 -41.26
CA HIS A 513 22.91 -0.82 -40.52
C HIS A 513 22.39 0.18 -39.49
N GLY A 514 23.08 0.22 -38.36
CA GLY A 514 22.82 1.18 -37.30
C GLY A 514 23.97 1.27 -36.32
N HIS A 515 23.72 1.92 -35.20
CA HIS A 515 24.67 2.00 -34.09
C HIS A 515 23.97 1.88 -32.75
N THR A 516 24.72 1.43 -31.74
CA THR A 516 24.22 1.42 -30.36
C THR A 516 24.05 2.85 -29.84
N ARG A 517 22.93 3.11 -29.18
CA ARG A 517 22.73 4.29 -28.32
C ARG A 517 23.12 3.99 -26.88
N ASP A 518 22.71 2.82 -26.41
CA ASP A 518 23.10 2.26 -25.13
C ASP A 518 23.11 0.72 -25.15
N PHE A 519 23.82 0.12 -24.19
CA PHE A 519 23.78 -1.31 -23.93
C PHE A 519 23.76 -1.63 -22.42
N SER A 520 23.19 -2.77 -22.06
CA SER A 520 23.37 -3.46 -20.77
C SER A 520 23.74 -4.92 -21.00
N ILE A 521 23.88 -5.68 -19.91
CA ILE A 521 24.13 -7.12 -19.96
C ILE A 521 23.11 -7.86 -20.85
N PHE A 522 21.82 -7.51 -20.76
CA PHE A 522 20.74 -8.23 -21.44
C PHE A 522 20.04 -7.45 -22.55
N GLY A 523 20.37 -6.18 -22.77
CA GLY A 523 19.57 -5.36 -23.66
C GLY A 523 20.36 -4.28 -24.37
N LEU A 524 19.84 -3.87 -25.51
CA LEU A 524 20.44 -2.87 -26.39
C LEU A 524 19.38 -1.86 -26.80
N GLN A 525 19.81 -0.64 -27.07
CA GLN A 525 19.05 0.29 -27.90
C GLN A 525 19.87 0.63 -29.13
N LEU A 526 19.29 0.43 -30.31
CA LEU A 526 19.92 0.73 -31.59
C LEU A 526 19.21 1.89 -32.27
N GLU A 527 19.98 2.70 -32.98
CA GLU A 527 19.50 3.67 -33.94
C GLU A 527 19.93 3.21 -35.34
N CYS A 528 18.95 2.91 -36.17
CA CYS A 528 19.11 2.48 -37.55
C CYS A 528 19.24 3.68 -38.48
N ASN A 529 20.03 3.52 -39.54
CA ASN A 529 20.26 4.57 -40.53
C ASN A 529 19.04 4.83 -41.42
N GLN A 530 18.07 3.92 -41.40
CA GLN A 530 16.83 3.98 -42.17
C GLN A 530 15.66 3.42 -41.35
N GLU A 531 14.44 3.69 -41.81
CA GLU A 531 13.22 3.15 -41.20
C GLU A 531 13.20 1.61 -41.26
N VAL A 532 12.69 1.01 -40.19
CA VAL A 532 12.62 -0.45 -40.01
C VAL A 532 11.19 -0.92 -39.81
N ASN A 533 10.88 -2.09 -40.37
CA ASN A 533 9.54 -2.69 -40.33
C ASN A 533 9.45 -3.84 -39.31
N PHE A 534 10.11 -3.73 -38.16
CA PHE A 534 10.05 -4.74 -37.10
C PHE A 534 8.82 -4.57 -36.21
N LYS A 535 8.35 -5.68 -35.64
CA LYS A 535 7.31 -5.77 -34.62
C LYS A 535 7.88 -6.31 -33.31
N LYS A 536 7.19 -6.00 -32.22
CA LYS A 536 7.53 -6.58 -30.90
C LYS A 536 7.42 -8.10 -30.96
N GLY A 537 8.44 -8.81 -30.48
CA GLY A 537 8.55 -10.26 -30.51
C GLY A 537 9.37 -10.80 -31.68
N ASP A 538 9.70 -9.98 -32.68
CA ASP A 538 10.56 -10.40 -33.79
C ASP A 538 11.97 -10.75 -33.28
N ILE A 539 12.58 -11.79 -33.83
CA ILE A 539 13.96 -12.17 -33.54
C ILE A 539 14.85 -11.67 -34.67
N VAL A 540 15.86 -10.87 -34.31
CA VAL A 540 16.85 -10.30 -35.23
C VAL A 540 18.25 -10.76 -34.87
N SER A 541 19.10 -10.90 -35.88
CA SER A 541 20.47 -11.36 -35.71
C SER A 541 21.44 -10.18 -35.81
N LEU A 542 22.25 -9.95 -34.78
CA LEU A 542 23.14 -8.78 -34.67
C LEU A 542 24.61 -9.16 -34.80
N SER A 543 25.38 -8.33 -35.49
CA SER A 543 26.84 -8.42 -35.52
C SER A 543 27.47 -7.09 -35.08
N PHE A 544 28.54 -7.17 -34.29
CA PHE A 544 29.25 -6.00 -33.73
C PHE A 544 30.70 -5.94 -34.27
N PRO A 545 30.90 -5.45 -35.50
CA PRO A 545 32.21 -5.53 -36.18
C PRO A 545 33.34 -4.82 -35.43
N ASP A 546 33.06 -3.67 -34.80
CA ASP A 546 34.09 -2.93 -34.07
C ASP A 546 34.41 -3.55 -32.71
N LEU A 547 33.40 -4.12 -32.05
CA LEU A 547 33.62 -4.87 -30.80
C LEU A 547 34.30 -6.21 -31.05
N GLN A 548 34.12 -6.83 -32.22
CA GLN A 548 34.83 -8.06 -32.57
C GLN A 548 36.35 -7.85 -32.64
N LYS A 549 36.81 -6.66 -33.04
CA LYS A 549 38.26 -6.36 -33.14
C LYS A 549 38.97 -6.38 -31.78
N ILE A 550 38.24 -6.17 -30.69
CA ILE A 550 38.81 -6.09 -29.33
C ILE A 550 38.69 -7.41 -28.56
N THR A 551 38.15 -8.48 -29.17
CA THR A 551 38.03 -9.79 -28.53
C THR A 551 38.26 -10.93 -29.52
N LYS A 552 39.07 -11.91 -29.11
CA LYS A 552 39.22 -13.19 -29.83
C LYS A 552 38.46 -14.34 -29.15
N SER A 553 38.04 -14.14 -27.90
CA SER A 553 37.39 -15.15 -27.07
C SER A 553 35.88 -15.27 -27.30
N TYR A 554 35.28 -14.29 -27.98
CA TYR A 554 33.84 -14.25 -28.25
C TYR A 554 33.59 -14.04 -29.75
N SER A 555 32.62 -14.79 -30.31
CA SER A 555 32.09 -14.54 -31.66
C SER A 555 30.92 -13.55 -31.55
N LEU A 556 31.15 -12.31 -31.98
CA LEU A 556 30.19 -11.22 -31.96
C LEU A 556 29.50 -11.03 -33.31
N SER A 557 29.23 -12.16 -33.98
CA SER A 557 28.51 -12.21 -35.24
C SER A 557 27.25 -13.04 -35.09
N HIS A 558 26.17 -12.61 -35.74
CA HIS A 558 24.88 -13.31 -35.80
C HIS A 558 24.23 -13.63 -34.43
N ILE A 559 24.42 -12.76 -33.44
CA ILE A 559 23.88 -12.93 -32.09
C ILE A 559 22.38 -12.59 -32.07
N GLN A 560 21.55 -13.47 -31.52
CA GLN A 560 20.09 -13.34 -31.58
C GLN A 560 19.53 -12.40 -30.49
N TYR A 561 18.73 -11.43 -30.90
CA TYR A 561 18.03 -10.52 -30.01
C TYR A 561 16.55 -10.44 -30.38
N GLU A 562 15.69 -10.35 -29.37
CA GLU A 562 14.26 -10.13 -29.51
C GLU A 562 13.94 -8.63 -29.51
N VAL A 563 13.08 -8.21 -30.43
CA VAL A 563 12.57 -6.84 -30.54
C VAL A 563 11.55 -6.57 -29.45
N MET A 564 11.86 -5.65 -28.55
CA MET A 564 10.98 -5.27 -27.43
C MET A 564 10.08 -4.08 -27.78
N ALA A 565 10.60 -3.14 -28.56
CA ALA A 565 9.86 -1.97 -29.04
C ALA A 565 10.56 -1.33 -30.25
N VAL A 566 9.77 -0.70 -31.11
CA VAL A 566 10.25 0.16 -32.20
C VAL A 566 9.67 1.56 -31.99
N SER A 567 10.47 2.59 -32.19
CA SER A 567 10.03 3.99 -32.08
C SER A 567 9.02 4.36 -33.16
N LYS A 568 8.21 5.41 -32.93
CA LYS A 568 7.25 5.91 -33.93
C LYS A 568 7.90 6.38 -35.23
N SER A 569 9.13 6.88 -35.19
CA SER A 569 9.92 7.25 -36.38
C SER A 569 10.50 6.04 -37.11
N LEU A 570 10.24 4.82 -36.63
CA LEU A 570 10.74 3.56 -37.18
C LEU A 570 12.28 3.46 -37.27
N THR A 571 13.04 4.35 -36.64
CA THR A 571 14.52 4.36 -36.71
C THR A 571 15.21 3.89 -35.43
N THR A 572 14.51 3.81 -34.30
CA THR A 572 15.09 3.32 -33.03
C THR A 572 14.43 2.01 -32.61
N ILE A 573 15.26 1.02 -32.25
CA ILE A 573 14.82 -0.31 -31.82
C ILE A 573 15.37 -0.62 -30.43
N ASN A 574 14.50 -1.08 -29.54
CA ASN A 574 14.88 -1.62 -28.24
C ASN A 574 14.91 -3.15 -28.31
N LEU A 575 16.01 -3.74 -27.90
CA LEU A 575 16.30 -5.16 -28.05
C LEU A 575 16.60 -5.81 -26.70
N LYS A 576 16.28 -7.10 -26.57
CA LYS A 576 16.64 -7.96 -25.44
C LYS A 576 17.33 -9.22 -25.96
N ALA A 577 18.37 -9.69 -25.28
CA ALA A 577 19.04 -10.93 -25.64
C ALA A 577 18.02 -12.08 -25.67
N HIS A 578 17.99 -12.83 -26.77
CA HIS A 578 17.10 -13.97 -26.92
C HIS A 578 17.81 -15.20 -26.34
N VAL A 579 17.43 -15.59 -25.13
CA VAL A 579 18.07 -16.67 -24.37
C VAL A 579 17.13 -17.87 -24.29
N ASP A 580 17.51 -18.97 -24.91
CA ASP A 580 16.84 -20.25 -24.74
C ASP A 580 17.06 -20.80 -23.32
N LYS A 581 16.05 -21.46 -22.75
CA LYS A 581 16.12 -21.98 -21.38
C LYS A 581 17.34 -22.91 -21.21
N GLY A 582 18.32 -22.47 -20.42
CA GLY A 582 19.50 -23.26 -20.04
C GLY A 582 20.73 -23.07 -20.93
N SER A 583 20.67 -22.23 -21.96
CA SER A 583 21.80 -22.01 -22.88
C SER A 583 22.51 -20.68 -22.62
N PRO A 584 23.86 -20.63 -22.65
CA PRO A 584 24.61 -19.38 -22.56
C PRO A 584 24.39 -18.54 -23.82
N HIS A 585 24.35 -17.22 -23.65
CA HIS A 585 24.17 -16.28 -24.75
C HIS A 585 25.44 -15.45 -24.92
N THR A 586 26.15 -15.61 -26.05
CA THR A 586 27.48 -15.02 -26.28
C THR A 586 27.52 -13.50 -26.08
N GLY A 587 26.46 -12.78 -26.48
CA GLY A 587 26.37 -11.35 -26.24
C GLY A 587 26.27 -10.99 -24.75
N VAL A 588 25.56 -11.81 -23.96
CA VAL A 588 25.38 -11.56 -22.51
C VAL A 588 26.72 -11.73 -21.80
N ASP A 589 27.44 -12.80 -22.11
CA ASP A 589 28.75 -13.08 -21.51
C ASP A 589 29.77 -11.99 -21.87
N PHE A 590 29.82 -11.62 -23.15
CA PHE A 590 30.71 -10.56 -23.62
C PHE A 590 30.39 -9.20 -22.98
N PHE A 591 29.13 -8.75 -22.98
CA PHE A 591 28.77 -7.46 -22.39
C PHE A 591 28.96 -7.47 -20.87
N THR A 592 28.77 -8.61 -20.20
CA THR A 592 29.11 -8.76 -18.78
C THR A 592 30.60 -8.50 -18.52
N LEU A 593 31.47 -9.13 -19.31
CA LEU A 593 32.92 -8.93 -19.21
C LEU A 593 33.32 -7.49 -19.56
N LEU A 594 32.81 -6.97 -20.69
CA LEU A 594 33.10 -5.61 -21.15
C LEU A 594 32.75 -4.57 -20.08
N ILE A 595 31.56 -4.71 -19.46
CA ILE A 595 31.10 -3.81 -18.40
C ILE A 595 32.00 -3.93 -17.18
N ASN A 596 32.25 -5.16 -16.69
CA ASN A 596 33.02 -5.37 -15.47
C ASN A 596 34.45 -4.85 -15.57
N SER A 597 35.10 -5.05 -16.72
CA SER A 597 36.48 -4.61 -16.96
C SER A 597 36.61 -3.11 -17.22
N ASN A 598 35.52 -2.40 -17.56
CA ASN A 598 35.57 -0.99 -17.97
C ASN A 598 34.62 -0.07 -17.18
N LYS A 599 34.20 -0.46 -15.96
CA LYS A 599 33.25 0.30 -15.13
C LYS A 599 33.58 1.79 -14.97
N GLN A 600 34.87 2.14 -14.87
CA GLN A 600 35.31 3.53 -14.70
C GLN A 600 35.34 4.34 -16.02
N LYS A 601 35.35 3.68 -17.19
CA LYS A 601 35.41 4.32 -18.51
C LYS A 601 34.04 4.41 -19.19
N LEU A 602 33.12 3.52 -18.85
CA LEU A 602 31.77 3.50 -19.41
C LEU A 602 30.88 4.51 -18.69
N LYS A 603 30.35 5.50 -19.43
CA LYS A 603 29.36 6.44 -18.90
C LYS A 603 28.03 5.72 -18.71
N VAL A 604 27.55 5.65 -17.47
CA VAL A 604 26.21 5.14 -17.18
C VAL A 604 25.20 5.99 -17.95
N ALA A 605 24.28 5.34 -18.65
CA ALA A 605 23.10 5.95 -19.25
C ALA A 605 22.13 6.33 -18.12
N GLU A 606 22.55 7.27 -17.27
CA GLU A 606 21.63 8.00 -16.41
C GLU A 606 20.83 8.92 -17.33
N GLU A 607 19.53 8.69 -17.43
CA GLU A 607 18.62 9.80 -17.66
C GLU A 607 18.69 10.66 -16.38
N SER A 608 19.79 11.40 -16.18
CA SER A 608 19.91 12.24 -14.98
C SER A 608 18.76 13.24 -15.04
N PRO A 609 17.87 13.27 -14.05
CA PRO A 609 16.74 14.17 -14.06
C PRO A 609 17.23 15.61 -14.20
N LYS A 610 16.52 16.43 -14.99
CA LYS A 610 16.85 17.87 -15.15
C LYS A 610 17.04 18.57 -13.80
N VAL A 611 16.29 18.12 -12.78
CA VAL A 611 16.39 18.56 -11.38
C VAL A 611 16.41 17.32 -10.48
N PRO A 612 17.57 16.91 -9.93
CA PRO A 612 17.66 15.80 -8.99
C PRO A 612 16.75 15.97 -7.77
N GLY A 613 16.04 14.91 -7.41
CA GLY A 613 15.09 14.89 -6.28
C GLY A 613 13.70 15.48 -6.58
N LEU A 614 13.49 16.09 -7.75
CA LEU A 614 12.18 16.62 -8.13
C LEU A 614 11.13 15.49 -8.24
N SER A 615 11.50 14.34 -8.81
CA SER A 615 10.59 13.20 -8.93
C SER A 615 10.11 12.72 -7.55
N THR A 616 11.02 12.60 -6.58
CA THR A 616 10.71 12.26 -5.19
C THR A 616 9.80 13.29 -4.53
N ALA A 617 10.08 14.59 -4.70
CA ALA A 617 9.25 15.67 -4.17
C ALA A 617 7.82 15.62 -4.72
N LEU A 618 7.66 15.46 -6.04
CA LEU A 618 6.33 15.34 -6.66
C LEU A 618 5.60 14.07 -6.21
N ARG A 619 6.31 12.93 -6.10
CA ARG A 619 5.75 11.69 -5.55
C ARG A 619 5.19 11.92 -4.14
N ASN A 620 5.94 12.60 -3.28
CA ASN A 620 5.56 12.89 -1.91
C ASN A 620 4.28 13.74 -1.83
N MET A 621 4.21 14.80 -2.65
CA MET A 621 3.01 15.63 -2.76
C MET A 621 1.78 14.82 -3.23
N VAL A 622 1.95 13.91 -4.19
CA VAL A 622 0.89 13.02 -4.65
C VAL A 622 0.42 12.10 -3.52
N THR A 623 1.33 11.43 -2.81
CA THR A 623 1.00 10.48 -1.76
C THR A 623 0.15 11.12 -0.66
N LYS A 624 0.48 12.35 -0.25
CA LYS A 624 -0.28 13.11 0.75
C LYS A 624 -1.65 13.61 0.27
N THR A 625 -1.86 13.69 -1.04
CA THR A 625 -3.09 14.24 -1.65
C THR A 625 -4.00 13.12 -2.20
N LEU A 626 -3.80 11.86 -1.80
CA LEU A 626 -4.56 10.73 -2.33
C LEU A 626 -6.08 10.90 -2.12
N CYS A 627 -6.85 10.78 -3.20
CA CYS A 627 -8.32 10.85 -3.21
C CYS A 627 -9.01 9.63 -3.84
N GLN A 628 -8.24 8.69 -4.39
CA GLN A 628 -8.74 7.48 -5.03
C GLN A 628 -8.84 6.33 -4.01
N PHE A 629 -9.23 5.14 -4.44
CA PHE A 629 -9.37 3.98 -3.56
C PHE A 629 -8.40 2.87 -4.00
N PRO A 630 -7.18 2.83 -3.43
CA PRO A 630 -6.24 1.75 -3.66
C PRO A 630 -6.73 0.44 -3.08
N ILE A 631 -6.55 -0.67 -3.81
CA ILE A 631 -6.72 -2.04 -3.31
C ILE A 631 -5.49 -2.88 -3.61
N TYR A 632 -5.22 -3.88 -2.77
CA TYR A 632 -4.10 -4.78 -2.91
C TYR A 632 -4.57 -6.22 -2.86
N LEU A 633 -4.27 -6.95 -3.94
CA LEU A 633 -4.57 -8.37 -4.07
C LEU A 633 -3.41 -9.17 -3.48
N HIS A 634 -3.69 -9.94 -2.45
CA HIS A 634 -2.75 -10.88 -1.86
C HIS A 634 -2.94 -12.27 -2.47
N LYS A 635 -1.86 -13.02 -2.62
CA LYS A 635 -1.93 -14.40 -3.10
C LYS A 635 -2.44 -15.31 -1.99
N SER A 636 -3.60 -15.94 -2.20
CA SER A 636 -4.09 -17.10 -1.45
C SER A 636 -3.85 -18.36 -2.30
N MET A 637 -3.97 -19.57 -1.73
CA MET A 637 -3.51 -20.83 -2.35
C MET A 637 -3.90 -20.98 -3.83
N ALA A 638 -5.18 -20.73 -4.16
CA ALA A 638 -5.73 -20.90 -5.50
C ALA A 638 -6.32 -19.61 -6.12
N HIS A 639 -6.51 -18.56 -5.34
CA HIS A 639 -7.15 -17.31 -5.79
C HIS A 639 -6.52 -16.09 -5.12
N PHE A 640 -6.89 -14.90 -5.58
CA PHE A 640 -6.53 -13.67 -4.87
C PHE A 640 -7.53 -13.37 -3.76
N GLU A 641 -7.09 -12.58 -2.78
CA GLU A 641 -7.96 -11.96 -1.78
C GLU A 641 -7.60 -10.48 -1.67
N ILE A 642 -8.55 -9.62 -1.26
CA ILE A 642 -8.22 -8.22 -0.96
C ILE A 642 -7.58 -8.16 0.43
N GLY A 643 -6.26 -8.25 0.47
CA GLY A 643 -5.50 -8.26 1.72
C GLY A 643 -5.32 -6.86 2.33
N ALA A 644 -5.38 -5.82 1.50
CA ALA A 644 -5.32 -4.45 1.98
C ALA A 644 -6.07 -3.45 1.08
N MET A 645 -6.43 -2.31 1.65
CA MET A 645 -6.89 -1.12 0.94
C MET A 645 -6.15 0.13 1.44
N GLY A 646 -5.97 1.11 0.57
CA GLY A 646 -5.34 2.39 0.93
C GLY A 646 -6.37 3.42 1.37
N PHE A 647 -6.03 4.25 2.35
CA PHE A 647 -6.83 5.37 2.80
C PHE A 647 -5.96 6.63 2.87
N GLY A 648 -6.33 7.64 2.06
CA GLY A 648 -5.61 8.92 1.96
C GLY A 648 -6.29 10.07 2.67
N LEU A 649 -5.82 11.29 2.40
CA LEU A 649 -6.38 12.53 2.95
C LEU A 649 -7.84 12.73 2.58
N TYR A 650 -8.24 12.36 1.35
CA TYR A 650 -9.59 12.54 0.88
C TYR A 650 -10.33 11.20 0.75
N PRO A 651 -11.41 10.98 1.53
CA PRO A 651 -12.19 9.75 1.43
C PRO A 651 -12.93 9.67 0.08
N SER A 652 -12.66 8.62 -0.68
CA SER A 652 -13.49 8.23 -1.84
C SER A 652 -14.90 7.77 -1.41
N PRO A 653 -15.86 7.66 -2.32
CA PRO A 653 -17.22 7.19 -2.00
C PRO A 653 -17.27 5.82 -1.29
N LEU A 654 -16.37 4.88 -1.63
CA LEU A 654 -16.32 3.58 -0.96
C LEU A 654 -15.86 3.69 0.50
N HIS A 655 -14.93 4.61 0.80
CA HIS A 655 -14.55 4.90 2.19
C HIS A 655 -15.74 5.43 2.99
N VAL A 656 -16.55 6.30 2.38
CA VAL A 656 -17.75 6.87 3.01
C VAL A 656 -18.80 5.78 3.28
N ILE A 657 -18.97 4.80 2.37
CA ILE A 657 -19.82 3.62 2.60
C ILE A 657 -19.32 2.83 3.81
N LEU A 658 -18.03 2.52 3.89
CA LEU A 658 -17.47 1.79 5.04
C LEU A 658 -17.62 2.57 6.35
N GLN A 659 -17.39 3.89 6.30
CA GLN A 659 -17.55 4.78 7.46
C GLN A 659 -19.00 4.81 7.97
N ASN A 660 -20.00 4.77 7.08
CA ASN A 660 -21.43 4.71 7.46
C ASN A 660 -21.76 3.50 8.35
N PHE A 661 -21.01 2.41 8.22
CA PHE A 661 -21.17 1.18 9.02
C PHE A 661 -20.11 1.03 10.12
N ALA A 662 -19.32 2.08 10.41
CA ALA A 662 -18.18 2.03 11.32
C ALA A 662 -17.15 0.93 10.97
N LEU A 663 -17.00 0.62 9.68
CA LEU A 663 -16.06 -0.39 9.15
C LEU A 663 -14.74 0.22 8.66
N LEU A 664 -14.55 1.53 8.73
CA LEU A 664 -13.30 2.19 8.33
C LEU A 664 -12.32 2.29 9.53
N ASN A 665 -11.86 1.13 10.01
CA ASN A 665 -10.91 1.01 11.12
C ASN A 665 -9.54 0.51 10.61
N ALA A 666 -8.62 0.10 11.48
CA ALA A 666 -7.33 -0.48 11.07
C ALA A 666 -7.48 -1.74 10.21
N GLN A 667 -8.57 -2.48 10.41
CA GLN A 667 -9.00 -3.59 9.56
C GLN A 667 -10.46 -3.38 9.15
N THR A 668 -10.85 -3.97 8.02
CA THR A 668 -12.18 -3.86 7.45
C THR A 668 -12.60 -5.15 6.72
N ASP A 669 -13.83 -5.17 6.23
CA ASP A 669 -14.39 -6.22 5.38
C ASP A 669 -15.04 -5.61 4.13
N LEU A 670 -14.41 -5.86 2.98
CA LEU A 670 -14.90 -5.41 1.68
C LEU A 670 -15.85 -6.43 1.01
N SER A 671 -16.11 -7.59 1.61
CA SER A 671 -16.81 -8.70 0.95
C SER A 671 -18.26 -8.41 0.55
N ASN A 672 -18.91 -7.39 1.10
CA ASN A 672 -20.24 -6.96 0.63
C ASN A 672 -20.16 -6.03 -0.59
N ILE A 673 -19.03 -5.32 -0.75
CA ILE A 673 -18.80 -4.38 -1.86
C ILE A 673 -18.17 -5.13 -3.04
N ILE A 674 -17.10 -5.88 -2.78
CA ILE A 674 -16.41 -6.74 -3.75
C ILE A 674 -16.46 -8.16 -3.20
N THR A 675 -17.45 -8.93 -3.66
CA THR A 675 -17.71 -10.27 -3.15
C THR A 675 -16.59 -11.26 -3.47
N LYS A 676 -16.53 -12.36 -2.71
CA LYS A 676 -15.59 -13.45 -3.01
C LYS A 676 -15.80 -14.00 -4.41
N ALA A 677 -17.05 -14.07 -4.90
CA ALA A 677 -17.35 -14.48 -6.27
C ALA A 677 -16.75 -13.51 -7.30
N HIS A 678 -16.86 -12.19 -7.09
CA HIS A 678 -16.20 -11.20 -7.97
C HIS A 678 -14.69 -11.42 -8.03
N ILE A 679 -14.06 -11.74 -6.89
CA ILE A 679 -12.62 -11.99 -6.85
C ILE A 679 -12.23 -13.32 -7.50
N ILE A 680 -12.94 -14.40 -7.20
CA ILE A 680 -12.59 -15.76 -7.64
C ILE A 680 -12.95 -15.98 -9.12
N ASP A 681 -14.13 -15.53 -9.53
CA ASP A 681 -14.71 -15.88 -10.83
C ASP A 681 -14.40 -14.82 -11.90
N VAL A 682 -14.23 -13.55 -11.51
CA VAL A 682 -14.03 -12.44 -12.46
C VAL A 682 -12.60 -11.92 -12.42
N ILE A 683 -12.08 -11.52 -11.26
CA ILE A 683 -10.77 -10.84 -11.19
C ILE A 683 -9.61 -11.83 -11.28
N THR A 684 -9.61 -12.89 -10.48
CA THR A 684 -8.50 -13.87 -10.41
C THR A 684 -8.17 -14.50 -11.77
N PRO A 685 -9.13 -15.01 -12.54
CA PRO A 685 -8.82 -15.71 -13.80
C PRO A 685 -8.18 -14.77 -14.83
N ASN A 686 -8.53 -13.47 -14.77
CA ASN A 686 -8.06 -12.46 -15.71
C ASN A 686 -6.74 -11.78 -15.29
N ILE A 687 -6.38 -11.83 -14.01
CA ILE A 687 -5.18 -11.18 -13.48
C ILE A 687 -4.03 -12.16 -13.23
N LYS A 688 -4.30 -13.40 -12.85
CA LYS A 688 -3.29 -14.36 -12.36
C LYS A 688 -2.13 -14.59 -13.34
N ASP A 689 -2.42 -14.67 -14.63
CA ASP A 689 -1.45 -14.98 -15.69
C ASP A 689 -0.82 -13.74 -16.32
N ARG A 690 -1.21 -12.54 -15.88
CA ARG A 690 -0.63 -11.29 -16.36
C ARG A 690 0.76 -11.07 -15.77
N THR A 691 1.54 -10.25 -16.47
CA THR A 691 2.87 -9.82 -16.06
C THR A 691 2.85 -8.40 -15.52
N ARG A 692 3.97 -8.01 -14.88
CA ARG A 692 4.17 -6.64 -14.40
C ARG A 692 4.06 -5.62 -15.56
N GLN A 693 4.54 -5.96 -16.75
CA GLN A 693 4.66 -5.02 -17.88
C GLN A 693 3.33 -4.82 -18.62
N ASP A 694 2.34 -5.66 -18.36
CA ASP A 694 1.04 -5.52 -19.00
C ASP A 694 0.33 -4.27 -18.49
N PRO A 695 -0.44 -3.59 -19.37
CA PRO A 695 -1.26 -2.48 -18.94
C PRO A 695 -2.29 -2.94 -17.88
N PRO A 696 -2.78 -2.02 -17.06
CA PRO A 696 -3.87 -2.27 -16.13
C PRO A 696 -5.07 -2.86 -16.86
N LEU A 697 -5.67 -3.89 -16.28
CA LEU A 697 -6.92 -4.45 -16.79
C LEU A 697 -8.10 -3.76 -16.12
N GLU A 698 -9.11 -3.45 -16.92
CA GLU A 698 -10.29 -2.70 -16.50
C GLU A 698 -11.42 -3.65 -16.10
N PHE A 699 -12.14 -3.31 -15.04
CA PHE A 699 -13.38 -3.95 -14.61
C PHE A 699 -14.43 -2.89 -14.27
N SER A 700 -15.70 -3.27 -14.33
CA SER A 700 -16.83 -2.45 -13.88
C SER A 700 -17.45 -3.09 -12.65
N LEU A 701 -17.60 -2.32 -11.58
CA LEU A 701 -18.33 -2.73 -10.38
C LEU A 701 -19.54 -1.81 -10.21
N VAL A 702 -20.73 -2.39 -10.30
CA VAL A 702 -22.00 -1.71 -10.08
C VAL A 702 -22.48 -1.99 -8.66
N ILE A 703 -22.79 -0.94 -7.91
CA ILE A 703 -23.22 -1.02 -6.51
C ILE A 703 -24.55 -0.28 -6.37
N ASN A 704 -25.56 -0.98 -5.89
CA ASN A 704 -26.77 -0.37 -5.34
C ASN A 704 -26.63 -0.34 -3.82
N PHE A 705 -26.84 0.82 -3.22
CA PHE A 705 -26.66 1.04 -1.80
C PHE A 705 -27.88 1.74 -1.18
N ASP A 706 -28.52 1.09 -0.21
CA ASP A 706 -29.58 1.68 0.61
C ASP A 706 -29.00 2.19 1.94
N PRO A 707 -28.80 3.51 2.11
CA PRO A 707 -28.25 4.08 3.33
C PRO A 707 -29.19 3.97 4.54
N LYS A 708 -30.44 3.52 4.37
CA LYS A 708 -31.41 3.37 5.47
C LYS A 708 -31.27 2.04 6.21
N LYS A 709 -30.53 1.08 5.65
CA LYS A 709 -30.31 -0.23 6.25
C LYS A 709 -29.15 -0.17 7.24
N GLU A 710 -29.33 -0.77 8.41
CA GLU A 710 -28.31 -0.79 9.47
C GLU A 710 -27.18 -1.80 9.20
N ASN A 711 -27.49 -2.91 8.52
CA ASN A 711 -26.51 -3.93 8.16
C ASN A 711 -26.06 -3.77 6.70
N ILE A 712 -24.74 -3.71 6.49
CA ILE A 712 -24.13 -3.58 5.17
C ILE A 712 -24.50 -4.71 4.20
N ALA A 713 -24.74 -5.93 4.71
CA ALA A 713 -25.11 -7.08 3.89
C ALA A 713 -26.48 -6.91 3.23
N ASP A 714 -27.42 -6.27 3.94
CA ASP A 714 -28.76 -5.98 3.41
C ASP A 714 -28.80 -4.65 2.65
N ALA A 715 -27.85 -3.77 2.93
CA ALA A 715 -27.76 -2.43 2.34
C ALA A 715 -27.17 -2.44 0.94
N ILE A 716 -26.35 -3.44 0.58
CA ILE A 716 -25.55 -3.44 -0.64
C ILE A 716 -25.91 -4.62 -1.55
N THR A 717 -26.19 -4.31 -2.81
CA THR A 717 -26.14 -5.29 -3.90
C THR A 717 -25.06 -4.87 -4.88
N SER A 718 -24.12 -5.77 -5.19
CA SER A 718 -23.00 -5.47 -6.09
C SER A 718 -22.85 -6.51 -7.19
N GLN A 719 -22.38 -6.08 -8.37
CA GLN A 719 -22.07 -6.93 -9.52
C GLN A 719 -20.77 -6.45 -10.18
N CYS A 720 -19.93 -7.38 -10.63
CA CYS A 720 -18.64 -7.08 -11.23
C CYS A 720 -18.46 -7.80 -12.57
N VAL A 721 -17.96 -7.08 -13.58
CA VAL A 721 -17.67 -7.63 -14.91
C VAL A 721 -16.31 -7.19 -15.41
N LEU A 722 -15.68 -8.03 -16.23
CA LEU A 722 -14.47 -7.68 -16.97
C LEU A 722 -14.76 -6.61 -18.02
N GLY A 723 -13.88 -5.61 -18.11
CA GLY A 723 -13.99 -4.53 -19.07
C GLY A 723 -14.87 -3.39 -18.56
N THR A 724 -15.31 -2.55 -19.50
CA THR A 724 -15.89 -1.24 -19.18
C THR A 724 -17.38 -1.10 -19.40
N ASP A 725 -17.96 -2.04 -20.14
CA ASP A 725 -19.39 -2.11 -20.43
C ASP A 725 -20.12 -2.79 -19.27
N CYS A 726 -21.06 -2.08 -18.66
CA CYS A 726 -21.91 -2.58 -17.58
C CYS A 726 -23.40 -2.62 -17.99
N SER A 727 -23.69 -2.61 -19.30
CA SER A 727 -25.05 -2.62 -19.84
C SER A 727 -25.86 -3.84 -19.41
N GLU A 728 -25.20 -4.99 -19.18
CA GLU A 728 -25.84 -6.20 -18.65
C GLU A 728 -26.49 -6.01 -17.27
N PHE A 729 -26.01 -5.05 -16.47
CA PHE A 729 -26.55 -4.74 -15.14
C PHE A 729 -27.63 -3.65 -15.15
N LYS A 730 -28.12 -3.24 -16.34
CA LYS A 730 -29.12 -2.17 -16.49
C LYS A 730 -30.37 -2.39 -15.63
N GLN A 731 -30.83 -3.64 -15.48
CA GLN A 731 -32.02 -3.94 -14.67
C GLN A 731 -31.80 -3.65 -13.18
N GLN A 732 -30.67 -4.07 -12.62
CA GLN A 732 -30.27 -3.76 -11.24
C GLN A 732 -30.16 -2.24 -11.04
N ILE A 733 -29.47 -1.56 -11.97
CA ILE A 733 -29.26 -0.11 -11.91
C ILE A 733 -30.61 0.61 -11.90
N SER A 734 -31.51 0.26 -12.82
CA SER A 734 -32.84 0.86 -12.94
C SER A 734 -33.68 0.70 -11.68
N LYS A 735 -33.58 -0.45 -11.00
CA LYS A 735 -34.27 -0.69 -9.72
C LYS A 735 -33.77 0.27 -8.63
N GLY A 736 -32.46 0.47 -8.55
CA GLY A 736 -31.83 1.32 -7.54
C GLY A 736 -32.08 2.80 -7.71
N LEU A 737 -32.25 3.30 -8.94
CA LEU A 737 -32.50 4.73 -9.19
C LEU A 737 -33.69 5.29 -8.41
N LYS A 738 -34.71 4.47 -8.10
CA LYS A 738 -35.93 4.93 -7.43
C LYS A 738 -35.73 5.24 -5.95
N SER A 739 -35.03 4.41 -5.20
CA SER A 739 -34.95 4.50 -3.73
C SER A 739 -33.55 4.38 -3.14
N GLU A 740 -32.56 3.96 -3.92
CA GLU A 740 -31.20 3.68 -3.47
C GLU A 740 -30.20 4.72 -4.04
N LEU A 741 -28.94 4.56 -3.68
CA LEU A 741 -27.79 5.25 -4.28
C LEU A 741 -27.07 4.28 -5.20
N VAL A 742 -26.83 4.68 -6.45
CA VAL A 742 -26.13 3.84 -7.43
C VAL A 742 -24.72 4.34 -7.65
N PHE A 743 -23.74 3.44 -7.52
CA PHE A 743 -22.35 3.68 -7.85
C PHE A 743 -21.91 2.78 -9.01
N ILE A 744 -21.24 3.36 -10.00
CA ILE A 744 -20.56 2.61 -11.06
C ILE A 744 -19.09 2.94 -10.90
N MET A 745 -18.33 1.94 -10.46
CA MET A 745 -16.92 2.05 -10.15
C MET A 745 -16.11 1.37 -11.25
N ARG A 746 -15.06 2.06 -11.71
CA ARG A 746 -14.06 1.52 -12.63
C ARG A 746 -12.88 1.03 -11.82
N LEU A 747 -12.56 -0.25 -11.92
CA LEU A 747 -11.39 -0.84 -11.28
C LEU A 747 -10.30 -1.00 -12.33
N TYR A 748 -9.09 -0.56 -12.00
CA TYR A 748 -7.92 -0.74 -12.83
C TYR A 748 -6.90 -1.58 -12.08
N ILE A 749 -6.69 -2.82 -12.49
CA ILE A 749 -5.86 -3.78 -11.74
C ILE A 749 -4.62 -4.15 -12.55
N SER A 750 -3.45 -4.01 -11.93
CA SER A 750 -2.15 -4.42 -12.46
C SER A 750 -1.51 -5.49 -11.58
N ARG A 751 -0.73 -6.39 -12.18
CA ARG A 751 0.17 -7.27 -11.42
C ARG A 751 1.33 -6.46 -10.84
N THR A 752 1.71 -6.73 -9.61
CA THR A 752 2.85 -6.05 -8.98
C THR A 752 4.19 -6.62 -9.46
N GLY A 753 5.24 -5.80 -9.36
CA GLY A 753 6.62 -6.24 -9.51
C GLY A 753 7.21 -6.66 -8.17
N ARG A 754 8.53 -6.83 -8.12
CA ARG A 754 9.24 -6.95 -6.84
C ARG A 754 9.20 -5.61 -6.09
N LEU A 755 9.04 -5.68 -4.77
CA LEU A 755 9.22 -4.55 -3.88
C LEU A 755 10.64 -3.99 -4.06
N ASP A 756 10.78 -2.68 -4.15
CA ASP A 756 12.10 -2.05 -4.13
C ASP A 756 12.55 -1.88 -2.68
N THR A 757 13.35 -2.87 -2.25
CA THR A 757 13.88 -2.98 -0.90
C THR A 757 14.85 -1.86 -0.55
N ASP A 758 15.46 -1.20 -1.52
CA ASP A 758 16.44 -0.13 -1.25
C ASP A 758 15.74 1.10 -0.64
N TYR A 759 14.53 1.41 -1.09
CA TYR A 759 13.71 2.50 -0.54
C TYR A 759 13.33 2.28 0.94
N LEU A 760 13.19 1.03 1.36
CA LEU A 760 12.81 0.64 2.72
C LEU A 760 14.00 0.16 3.57
N ALA A 761 15.20 0.08 2.98
CA ALA A 761 16.32 -0.65 3.55
C ALA A 761 16.76 -0.12 4.91
N ASN A 762 16.75 1.20 5.11
CA ASN A 762 17.20 1.80 6.37
C ASN A 762 16.25 1.45 7.51
N GLU A 763 14.95 1.69 7.33
CA GLU A 763 13.93 1.33 8.31
C GLU A 763 13.86 -0.18 8.55
N LEU A 764 13.86 -1.01 7.49
CA LEU A 764 13.83 -2.47 7.63
C LEU A 764 15.06 -2.99 8.37
N LYS A 765 16.26 -2.47 8.06
CA LYS A 765 17.49 -2.84 8.78
C LYS A 765 17.41 -2.47 10.26
N TYR A 766 16.85 -1.31 10.57
CA TYR A 766 16.64 -0.88 11.95
C TYR A 766 15.64 -1.80 12.68
N VAL A 767 14.50 -2.13 12.07
CA VAL A 767 13.53 -3.07 12.67
C VAL A 767 14.17 -4.44 12.87
N SER A 768 14.88 -4.97 11.86
CA SER A 768 15.57 -6.27 11.92
C SER A 768 16.60 -6.34 13.05
N GLN A 769 17.30 -5.23 13.35
CA GLN A 769 18.28 -5.17 14.43
C GLN A 769 17.66 -5.43 15.82
N TYR A 770 16.41 -5.02 16.03
CA TYR A 770 15.74 -5.09 17.34
C TYR A 770 14.62 -6.13 17.41
N ALA A 771 14.01 -6.51 16.28
CA ALA A 771 12.88 -7.44 16.19
C ALA A 771 12.86 -8.17 14.84
N ILE A 772 13.77 -9.14 14.66
CA ILE A 772 13.90 -9.96 13.44
C ILE A 772 12.56 -10.58 13.00
N HIS A 773 11.79 -11.14 13.94
CA HIS A 773 10.49 -11.76 13.62
C HIS A 773 9.50 -10.75 13.03
N LYS A 774 9.38 -9.54 13.62
CA LYS A 774 8.50 -8.49 13.09
C LYS A 774 8.95 -7.98 11.72
N ALA A 775 10.26 -7.87 11.49
CA ALA A 775 10.78 -7.51 10.18
C ALA A 775 10.45 -8.57 9.13
N LYS A 776 10.58 -9.86 9.47
CA LYS A 776 10.23 -10.96 8.58
C LYS A 776 8.73 -11.01 8.28
N ASP A 777 7.87 -10.87 9.29
CA ASP A 777 6.42 -10.84 9.10
C ASP A 777 6.01 -9.69 8.17
N LEU A 778 6.67 -8.54 8.32
CA LEU A 778 6.46 -7.35 7.50
C LEU A 778 6.92 -7.55 6.05
N GLU A 779 8.10 -8.14 5.86
CA GLU A 779 8.58 -8.53 4.55
C GLU A 779 7.60 -9.53 3.90
N ASP A 780 7.23 -10.61 4.59
CA ASP A 780 6.30 -11.62 4.09
C ASP A 780 4.94 -11.01 3.70
N ALA A 781 4.43 -10.08 4.51
CA ALA A 781 3.20 -9.33 4.19
C ALA A 781 3.34 -8.51 2.90
N LEU A 782 4.43 -7.75 2.73
CA LEU A 782 4.68 -6.96 1.52
C LEU A 782 4.97 -7.85 0.29
N TRP A 783 5.62 -9.01 0.47
CA TRP A 783 5.87 -9.99 -0.59
C TRP A 783 4.61 -10.74 -1.02
N SER A 784 3.61 -10.85 -0.15
CA SER A 784 2.32 -11.46 -0.48
C SER A 784 1.50 -10.66 -1.51
N VAL A 785 1.80 -9.36 -1.65
CA VAL A 785 1.13 -8.45 -2.59
C VAL A 785 1.43 -8.86 -4.02
N SER A 786 0.39 -9.34 -4.68
CA SER A 786 0.44 -9.91 -6.03
C SER A 786 -0.23 -9.01 -7.07
N GLY A 787 -1.21 -8.21 -6.68
CA GLY A 787 -1.86 -7.25 -7.55
C GLY A 787 -2.10 -5.95 -6.81
N VAL A 788 -2.18 -4.88 -7.58
CA VAL A 788 -2.55 -3.56 -7.08
C VAL A 788 -3.62 -3.00 -8.00
N GLY A 789 -4.65 -2.45 -7.40
CA GLY A 789 -5.79 -1.86 -8.10
C GLY A 789 -6.07 -0.45 -7.64
N ASP A 790 -6.66 0.32 -8.54
CA ASP A 790 -7.22 1.63 -8.24
C ASP A 790 -8.70 1.66 -8.63
N ILE A 791 -9.55 2.17 -7.74
CA ILE A 791 -11.00 2.23 -7.95
C ILE A 791 -11.46 3.68 -8.06
N ILE A 792 -12.14 3.98 -9.17
CA ILE A 792 -12.57 5.34 -9.53
C ILE A 792 -14.09 5.34 -9.77
N ASP A 793 -14.80 6.24 -9.10
CA ASP A 793 -16.23 6.46 -9.33
C ASP A 793 -16.46 7.12 -10.69
N VAL A 794 -17.19 6.45 -11.58
CA VAL A 794 -17.57 6.94 -12.91
C VAL A 794 -19.08 7.06 -13.09
N SER A 795 -19.87 6.98 -12.01
CA SER A 795 -21.35 7.01 -12.06
C SER A 795 -21.92 8.11 -12.93
N ASN A 796 -21.44 9.35 -12.75
CA ASN A 796 -22.01 10.52 -13.41
C ASN A 796 -21.85 10.44 -14.93
N GLU A 797 -20.84 9.73 -15.43
CA GLU A 797 -20.63 9.49 -16.86
C GLU A 797 -21.33 8.23 -17.31
N ALA A 798 -21.10 7.10 -16.64
CA ALA A 798 -21.62 5.81 -17.08
C ALA A 798 -23.16 5.75 -17.10
N LEU A 799 -23.85 6.40 -16.16
CA LEU A 799 -25.32 6.39 -16.09
C LEU A 799 -25.99 7.11 -17.28
N GLU A 800 -25.34 8.11 -17.88
CA GLU A 800 -25.89 8.82 -19.04
C GLU A 800 -26.01 7.91 -20.27
N HIS A 801 -25.18 6.87 -20.34
CA HIS A 801 -25.02 6.00 -21.52
C HIS A 801 -25.85 4.71 -21.49
N LEU A 802 -26.60 4.47 -20.41
CA LEU A 802 -27.36 3.22 -20.20
C LEU A 802 -28.83 3.30 -20.67
N SER A 803 -29.22 4.36 -21.38
CA SER A 803 -30.61 4.60 -21.83
C SER A 803 -31.63 4.41 -20.69
N LEU A 804 -31.38 5.11 -19.57
CA LEU A 804 -32.18 5.11 -18.34
C LEU A 804 -33.14 6.30 -18.33
N ASN A 805 -34.12 6.31 -17.42
CA ASN A 805 -34.96 7.48 -17.20
C ASN A 805 -34.12 8.63 -16.60
N GLN A 806 -33.91 9.69 -17.37
CA GLN A 806 -33.00 10.78 -17.00
C GLN A 806 -33.45 11.54 -15.75
N GLN A 807 -34.75 11.75 -15.54
CA GLN A 807 -35.26 12.38 -14.32
C GLN A 807 -34.90 11.56 -13.06
N GLN A 808 -34.98 10.23 -13.15
CA GLN A 808 -34.59 9.36 -12.04
C GLN A 808 -33.08 9.37 -11.79
N VAL A 809 -32.27 9.44 -12.86
CA VAL A 809 -30.80 9.57 -12.75
C VAL A 809 -30.41 10.88 -12.07
N GLU A 810 -31.03 12.00 -12.46
CA GLU A 810 -30.80 13.32 -11.85
C GLU A 810 -31.20 13.34 -10.37
N GLN A 811 -32.38 12.81 -10.03
CA GLN A 811 -32.85 12.70 -8.65
C GLN A 811 -31.91 11.82 -7.80
N MET A 812 -31.50 10.65 -8.31
CA MET A 812 -30.56 9.76 -7.63
C MET A 812 -29.21 10.45 -7.43
N SER A 813 -28.66 11.13 -8.46
CA SER A 813 -27.40 11.85 -8.39
C SER A 813 -27.42 12.96 -7.34
N ARG A 814 -28.54 13.69 -7.21
CA ARG A 814 -28.74 14.68 -6.16
C ARG A 814 -28.76 14.06 -4.77
N ARG A 815 -29.46 12.93 -4.58
CA ARG A 815 -29.45 12.19 -3.31
C ARG A 815 -28.05 11.70 -2.94
N LYS A 816 -27.31 11.14 -3.90
CA LYS A 816 -25.93 10.67 -3.73
C LYS A 816 -25.01 11.80 -3.30
N LEU A 817 -25.08 12.97 -3.97
CA LEU A 817 -24.27 14.14 -3.62
C LEU A 817 -24.57 14.64 -2.20
N ILE A 818 -25.85 14.75 -1.83
CA ILE A 818 -26.26 15.15 -0.47
C ILE A 818 -25.72 14.16 0.56
N TRP A 819 -25.85 12.85 0.31
CA TRP A 819 -25.40 11.82 1.24
C TRP A 819 -23.87 11.84 1.42
N LEU A 820 -23.09 11.91 0.34
CA LEU A 820 -21.62 11.97 0.40
C LEU A 820 -21.10 13.19 1.15
N ASN A 821 -21.84 14.30 1.14
CA ASN A 821 -21.46 15.54 1.83
C ASN A 821 -21.93 15.61 3.29
N ARG A 822 -22.80 14.69 3.76
CA ARG A 822 -23.21 14.64 5.19
C ARG A 822 -22.15 14.04 6.11
N LEU A 823 -21.31 13.16 5.56
CA LEU A 823 -20.33 12.35 6.30
C LEU A 823 -18.90 12.91 6.21
N ARG A 824 -18.72 14.01 5.49
CA ARG A 824 -17.47 14.77 5.34
C ARG A 824 -17.57 16.07 6.11
#